data_AF-A1A278-F1
#
_entry.id   AF-A1A278-F1
#
_cell.length_a   1.000
_cell.length_b   1.000
_cell.length_c   1.000
_cell.angle_alpha   90.00
_cell.angle_beta   90.00
_cell.angle_gamma   90.00
#
_symmetry.space_group_name_H-M   'P 1'
#
loop_
_entity.id
_entity.type
_entity.pdbx_description
1 polymer ?
#
loop_
_entity_poly.entity_id
_entity_poly.type
_entity_poly.pdbx_seq_one_letter_code
_entity_poly.pdbx_strand_id
1 'polypeptide(L)'
;MKTTVTKLLATVAAASTIFGMSTLPAFAAEGKSASNGNSVNISDVNATAETRALFDKLKNSGKGDLRFGQQHATDENISSSASQGDVYETTGKYPAVFGWDAGLALRGAEKPGSGADKNANAKALAQNITDADSKGAIVTLSAHWCNPGTGKDFNDTTAVASELLPGGKYSGTFNKELDAIAATAQRAKRSDGTLIPIIFRPLHENNGSWFWWGATHASASEYKELYRYIVDYLRDVKDVHNLLYAYSPGGVFNGDSTDYLATYPGDQWVDVLGYDEYDSDDSADDSSAWINTVVKDMKMVSDQASQRGKIVALTEFGRSGDRKFKESGTGDKDTKFFSELAEALAENVPSTAYMMTWANFGGGGDNFQAYTSWKGSDGEADFKAFADSNKNLMASKDNVDYSNAPAAAMQNGSARIVTPVDGNRVTDTKVVVRVKTEGVKYSDLDLNSAIVTTDRGQNVKLKYSCNGYFTGILDLNAAGINLDQSKLTLTPQVKTKDGKTLAAADGNGSVTVKLGAKPEQTVDNVEDFDSYDNEAELQSVYSPSHSTKSNLTLVDSPEDNGTKAGNIHYDFVSYPEYNGFQRSHTPKQDWSGFSKLNMFLKADGSDHKFVVQVNAGGVTFEAYPKIDGTDGHVVSLNFGDADGNGGDFAPASWDTAHAGMKLSQKLLSKVGSFALYINDNGGNRPKSGDLTLDSIKLDGKRDAYAPNTNPTPGNTAKAQSVDDFSGYSDDAAAQSAWGNRGHTEVLSLDEGPTDGSKALRFKYDFSNGGWYDVAKYLDGANWSGESVLAFQVKGDGSGNAIGLQIGTSDGKYFLASVKLDFTGWKQIEIPLVDNANLTQSWPEDANKDNPMTEDDLASIKELVFASQQWNSESDGLDSSIADIKVEPAENTSNEQTPKDESKTEVKADKEQEQSEDTSADVTAQDPATCPISDEDSKGSTGNTTVTVKPTPDTKEPADNTGKDGLSRTGSNIISAIAAVAVLLLGGCAVLIARKRKGGDIE
;
A
#
# COMPACT_ATOMS: atom_id res chain seq x y z
N MET A 1 43.63 46.78 5.30
CA MET A 1 42.90 47.99 4.84
C MET A 1 41.45 47.85 5.25
N LYS A 2 40.89 48.85 5.93
CA LYS A 2 39.45 48.98 6.17
C LYS A 2 38.73 49.38 4.86
N THR A 3 37.49 48.90 4.73
CA THR A 3 36.28 49.56 4.19
C THR A 3 36.27 50.18 2.78
N THR A 4 35.06 50.09 2.20
CA THR A 4 34.41 50.98 1.22
C THR A 4 34.61 50.61 -0.25
N VAL A 5 33.56 50.16 -0.94
CA VAL A 5 32.64 51.01 -1.72
C VAL A 5 31.45 50.15 -2.17
N THR A 6 30.31 50.40 -1.54
CA THR A 6 28.97 50.08 -2.02
C THR A 6 28.45 51.31 -2.76
N LYS A 7 27.69 51.08 -3.84
CA LYS A 7 26.92 52.02 -4.70
C LYS A 7 27.62 52.50 -5.96
N LEU A 8 27.16 51.99 -7.11
CA LEU A 8 26.71 52.86 -8.20
C LEU A 8 25.76 52.14 -9.19
N LEU A 9 24.68 52.86 -9.52
CA LEU A 9 23.85 52.83 -10.73
C LEU A 9 22.74 51.78 -10.90
N ALA A 10 21.57 52.22 -10.45
CA ALA A 10 20.31 52.07 -11.15
C ALA A 10 20.30 52.81 -12.51
N THR A 11 19.30 52.45 -13.34
CA THR A 11 18.79 53.05 -14.60
C THR A 11 19.52 52.74 -15.91
N VAL A 12 18.87 51.96 -16.80
CA VAL A 12 18.07 52.45 -17.96
C VAL A 12 17.47 51.29 -18.78
N ALA A 13 16.23 51.54 -19.22
CA ALA A 13 15.50 51.02 -20.40
C ALA A 13 14.66 49.73 -20.29
N ALA A 14 13.35 49.99 -20.22
CA ALA A 14 12.25 49.12 -20.55
C ALA A 14 12.25 48.73 -22.04
N ALA A 15 11.90 47.47 -22.32
CA ALA A 15 11.29 47.05 -23.58
C ALA A 15 10.17 46.05 -23.26
N SER A 16 8.98 46.48 -23.64
CA SER A 16 7.65 45.90 -23.53
C SER A 16 7.55 44.43 -23.95
N THR A 17 6.96 43.59 -23.09
CA THR A 17 6.20 42.41 -23.54
C THR A 17 4.88 42.38 -22.77
N ILE A 18 3.84 42.79 -23.47
CA ILE A 18 2.45 42.75 -23.06
C ILE A 18 1.96 41.33 -23.34
N PHE A 19 1.82 40.49 -22.31
CA PHE A 19 0.91 39.34 -22.35
C PHE A 19 0.12 39.31 -21.05
N GLY A 20 -1.21 39.22 -21.20
CA GLY A 20 -2.19 39.62 -20.21
C GLY A 20 -2.15 38.82 -18.92
N MET A 21 -1.76 39.49 -17.83
CA MET A 21 -2.29 39.14 -16.53
C MET A 21 -3.74 39.59 -16.49
N SER A 22 -4.65 38.64 -16.70
CA SER A 22 -6.02 38.74 -16.21
C SER A 22 -5.96 39.11 -14.73
N THR A 23 -6.36 40.34 -14.43
CA THR A 23 -6.55 40.85 -13.09
C THR A 23 -7.53 39.93 -12.36
N LEU A 24 -7.01 39.06 -11.50
CA LEU A 24 -7.80 38.38 -10.49
C LEU A 24 -8.56 39.47 -9.70
N PRO A 25 -9.89 39.44 -9.65
CA PRO A 25 -10.63 40.33 -8.77
C PRO A 25 -10.15 40.03 -7.35
N ALA A 26 -9.51 41.01 -6.72
CA ALA A 26 -9.29 41.00 -5.28
C ALA A 26 -10.67 40.91 -4.64
N PHE A 27 -11.08 39.70 -4.24
CA PHE A 27 -12.20 39.52 -3.35
C PHE A 27 -11.87 40.32 -2.10
N ALA A 28 -12.61 41.43 -1.94
CA ALA A 28 -12.59 42.21 -0.73
C ALA A 28 -12.85 41.25 0.42
N ALA A 29 -11.93 41.24 1.39
CA ALA A 29 -12.11 40.53 2.65
C ALA A 29 -13.31 41.14 3.37
N GLU A 30 -14.51 40.67 3.03
CA GLU A 30 -15.72 40.97 3.78
C GLU A 30 -15.61 40.31 5.14
N GLY A 31 -15.57 41.17 6.17
CA GLY A 31 -15.84 40.81 7.54
C GLY A 31 -14.82 39.87 8.16
N LYS A 32 -13.88 40.43 8.94
CA LYS A 32 -13.40 39.74 10.13
C LYS A 32 -14.64 39.38 10.97
N SER A 33 -15.18 38.18 10.79
CA SER A 33 -15.98 37.55 11.82
C SER A 33 -15.15 37.62 13.07
N ALA A 34 -15.64 38.33 14.07
CA ALA A 34 -15.02 38.35 15.38
C ALA A 34 -15.02 36.91 15.88
N SER A 35 -13.88 36.23 15.78
CA SER A 35 -13.65 34.89 16.31
C SER A 35 -13.60 34.95 17.84
N ASN A 36 -14.75 35.26 18.45
CA ASN A 36 -15.02 34.87 19.82
C ASN A 36 -15.56 33.44 19.76
N GLY A 37 -14.69 32.44 19.86
CA GLY A 37 -15.10 31.05 20.03
C GLY A 37 -13.94 30.09 19.81
N ASN A 38 -13.57 29.35 20.87
CA ASN A 38 -12.70 28.17 20.82
C ASN A 38 -13.33 27.14 19.87
N SER A 39 -13.05 27.24 18.58
CA SER A 39 -13.45 26.23 17.60
C SER A 39 -12.23 25.59 16.97
N VAL A 40 -12.34 24.31 16.66
CA VAL A 40 -11.26 23.50 16.10
C VAL A 40 -11.48 23.26 14.61
N ASN A 41 -10.43 23.39 13.81
CA ASN A 41 -10.45 23.08 12.38
C ASN A 41 -10.26 21.57 12.19
N ILE A 42 -11.29 20.80 12.52
CA ILE A 42 -11.31 19.34 12.47
C ILE A 42 -11.92 18.85 11.14
N SER A 43 -11.42 17.72 10.63
CA SER A 43 -11.84 17.08 9.37
C SER A 43 -13.31 16.62 9.40
N ASP A 44 -13.83 16.32 10.59
CA ASP A 44 -15.20 15.90 10.81
C ASP A 44 -15.96 16.90 11.69
N VAL A 45 -16.89 17.64 11.08
CA VAL A 45 -17.73 18.62 11.79
C VAL A 45 -18.72 17.96 12.76
N ASN A 46 -18.98 16.66 12.59
CA ASN A 46 -19.82 15.83 13.45
C ASN A 46 -19.01 15.00 14.44
N ALA A 47 -17.68 15.19 14.51
CA ALA A 47 -16.80 14.46 15.43
C ALA A 47 -17.37 14.47 16.85
N THR A 48 -17.27 13.34 17.55
CA THR A 48 -17.66 13.18 18.95
C THR A 48 -17.02 14.25 19.84
N ALA A 49 -17.66 14.57 20.97
CA ALA A 49 -17.12 15.56 21.91
C ALA A 49 -15.69 15.19 22.34
N GLU A 50 -15.46 13.90 22.55
CA GLU A 50 -14.20 13.35 22.98
C GLU A 50 -13.11 13.54 21.92
N THR A 51 -13.46 13.35 20.65
CA THR A 51 -12.53 13.50 19.53
C THR A 51 -12.15 14.96 19.31
N ARG A 52 -13.10 15.89 19.46
CA ARG A 52 -12.80 17.33 19.44
C ARG A 52 -11.94 17.77 20.63
N ALA A 53 -12.15 17.16 21.81
CA ALA A 53 -11.33 17.42 22.98
C ALA A 53 -9.90 16.89 22.81
N LEU A 54 -9.72 15.69 22.23
CA LEU A 54 -8.40 15.16 21.88
C LEU A 54 -7.70 16.08 20.87
N PHE A 55 -8.41 16.50 19.81
CA PHE A 55 -7.85 17.39 18.81
C PHE A 55 -7.33 18.68 19.44
N ASP A 56 -8.15 19.35 20.26
CA ASP A 56 -7.78 20.61 20.90
C ASP A 56 -6.58 20.45 21.84
N LYS A 57 -6.56 19.36 22.62
CA LYS A 57 -5.47 19.05 23.53
C LYS A 57 -4.14 18.91 22.78
N LEU A 58 -4.12 18.13 21.70
CA LEU A 58 -2.91 17.89 20.92
C LEU A 58 -2.48 19.11 20.11
N LYS A 59 -3.43 19.85 19.53
CA LYS A 59 -3.14 21.06 18.76
C LYS A 59 -2.50 22.15 19.63
N ASN A 60 -2.95 22.27 20.87
CA ASN A 60 -2.48 23.28 21.81
C ASN A 60 -1.28 22.82 22.65
N SER A 61 -0.60 21.73 22.27
CA SER A 61 0.64 21.33 22.92
C SER A 61 1.70 22.43 22.82
N GLY A 62 2.44 22.58 23.91
CA GLY A 62 3.47 23.60 24.07
C GLY A 62 4.72 23.02 24.73
N LYS A 63 5.68 23.89 25.08
CA LYS A 63 6.94 23.45 25.69
C LYS A 63 6.68 22.62 26.96
N GLY A 64 7.13 21.36 26.95
CA GLY A 64 6.90 20.42 28.05
C GLY A 64 5.57 19.65 27.97
N ASP A 65 4.79 19.75 26.89
CA ASP A 65 3.59 18.94 26.64
C ASP A 65 3.79 17.96 25.47
N LEU A 66 4.88 17.20 25.54
CA LEU A 66 5.23 16.16 24.56
C LEU A 66 4.82 14.79 25.11
N ARG A 67 4.32 13.92 24.23
CA ARG A 67 3.93 12.53 24.54
C ARG A 67 4.81 11.55 23.79
N PHE A 68 5.33 10.56 24.48
CA PHE A 68 6.09 9.46 23.88
C PHE A 68 5.16 8.30 23.52
N GLY A 69 5.28 7.78 22.31
CA GLY A 69 4.50 6.68 21.79
C GLY A 69 5.33 5.45 21.42
N GLN A 70 4.67 4.28 21.41
CA GLN A 70 5.27 3.03 20.93
C GLN A 70 4.20 2.18 20.22
N GLN A 71 4.55 1.65 19.05
CA GLN A 71 3.80 0.60 18.36
C GLN A 71 3.89 -0.72 19.15
N HIS A 72 2.80 -1.45 19.28
CA HIS A 72 2.72 -2.70 20.08
C HIS A 72 3.22 -2.56 21.52
N ALA A 73 2.81 -1.47 22.19
CA ALA A 73 3.33 -1.08 23.50
C ALA A 73 3.19 -2.14 24.61
N THR A 74 2.28 -3.11 24.48
CA THR A 74 1.98 -4.07 25.55
C THR A 74 1.87 -5.54 25.10
N ASP A 75 1.81 -5.79 23.79
CA ASP A 75 1.62 -7.12 23.19
C ASP A 75 2.87 -7.66 22.48
N GLU A 76 3.91 -6.84 22.31
CA GLU A 76 5.25 -7.24 21.90
C GLU A 76 6.32 -6.83 22.94
N ASN A 77 7.42 -7.58 22.98
CA ASN A 77 8.55 -7.35 23.88
C ASN A 77 9.81 -8.10 23.46
N ILE A 78 10.98 -7.51 23.75
CA ILE A 78 12.28 -8.20 23.74
C ILE A 78 12.46 -8.99 25.02
N SER A 79 12.17 -8.37 26.17
CA SER A 79 12.33 -9.00 27.47
C SER A 79 11.22 -10.00 27.72
N SER A 80 11.57 -11.28 27.78
CA SER A 80 10.60 -12.36 28.07
C SER A 80 9.82 -12.21 29.38
N SER A 81 10.27 -11.37 30.32
CA SER A 81 9.55 -11.06 31.56
C SER A 81 8.64 -9.82 31.47
N ALA A 82 8.69 -9.07 30.37
CA ALA A 82 7.93 -7.84 30.17
C ALA A 82 6.47 -8.12 29.73
N SER A 83 5.69 -8.74 30.61
CA SER A 83 4.28 -9.10 30.34
C SER A 83 3.34 -7.90 30.10
N GLN A 84 3.84 -6.67 30.26
CA GLN A 84 3.11 -5.41 30.01
C GLN A 84 3.89 -4.50 29.05
N GLY A 85 4.84 -5.06 28.28
CA GLY A 85 5.72 -4.35 27.36
C GLY A 85 7.05 -3.88 27.99
N ASP A 86 8.09 -3.76 27.16
CA ASP A 86 9.46 -3.42 27.60
C ASP A 86 9.56 -2.05 28.27
N VAL A 87 8.80 -1.06 27.75
CA VAL A 87 8.76 0.29 28.31
C VAL A 87 8.20 0.27 29.74
N TYR A 88 7.16 -0.52 29.99
CA TYR A 88 6.60 -0.65 31.33
C TYR A 88 7.57 -1.37 32.28
N GLU A 89 8.22 -2.46 31.83
CA GLU A 89 9.20 -3.17 32.67
C GLU A 89 10.38 -2.27 33.06
N THR A 90 10.86 -1.45 32.13
CA THR A 90 12.02 -0.56 32.33
C THR A 90 11.67 0.65 33.20
N THR A 91 10.53 1.27 32.94
CA THR A 91 10.20 2.60 33.51
C THR A 91 9.20 2.52 34.66
N GLY A 92 8.36 1.49 34.71
CA GLY A 92 7.17 1.40 35.56
C GLY A 92 5.96 2.21 35.03
N LYS A 93 6.03 2.71 33.80
CA LYS A 93 5.03 3.57 33.15
C LYS A 93 4.76 3.08 31.72
N TYR A 94 3.54 3.31 31.23
CA TYR A 94 3.18 3.03 29.84
C TYR A 94 3.48 4.22 28.93
N PRO A 95 3.82 4.02 27.64
CA PRO A 95 3.85 5.11 26.65
C PRO A 95 2.56 5.92 26.64
N ALA A 96 2.62 7.22 26.40
CA ALA A 96 1.44 8.07 26.31
C ALA A 96 0.60 7.83 25.05
N VAL A 97 1.19 7.25 23.99
CA VAL A 97 0.51 6.88 22.75
C VAL A 97 0.76 5.41 22.43
N PHE A 98 -0.30 4.65 22.20
CA PHE A 98 -0.25 3.24 21.81
C PHE A 98 -0.59 3.11 20.33
N GLY A 99 0.24 2.37 19.59
CA GLY A 99 0.05 2.10 18.17
C GLY A 99 -0.22 0.65 17.84
N TRP A 100 -1.04 0.41 16.82
CA TRP A 100 -1.18 -0.88 16.12
C TRP A 100 -1.33 -0.67 14.62
N ASP A 101 -0.94 -1.66 13.82
CA ASP A 101 -1.25 -1.67 12.41
C ASP A 101 -2.61 -2.31 12.19
N ALA A 102 -3.63 -1.49 11.91
CA ALA A 102 -4.97 -1.97 11.69
C ALA A 102 -5.09 -2.79 10.39
N GLY A 103 -4.29 -2.49 9.36
CA GLY A 103 -4.28 -3.23 8.09
C GLY A 103 -3.87 -4.69 8.30
N LEU A 104 -2.79 -4.92 9.04
CA LEU A 104 -2.29 -6.26 9.35
C LEU A 104 -3.11 -6.95 10.45
N ALA A 105 -3.47 -6.23 11.51
CA ALA A 105 -4.26 -6.80 12.61
C ALA A 105 -5.64 -7.26 12.15
N LEU A 106 -6.34 -6.50 11.31
CA LEU A 106 -7.68 -6.89 10.85
C LEU A 106 -7.66 -8.16 9.98
N ARG A 107 -6.56 -8.44 9.29
CA ARG A 107 -6.37 -9.68 8.52
C ARG A 107 -5.82 -10.85 9.34
N GLY A 108 -5.49 -10.61 10.61
CA GLY A 108 -4.86 -11.61 11.47
C GLY A 108 -3.39 -11.89 11.14
N ALA A 109 -2.73 -10.98 10.41
CA ALA A 109 -1.31 -11.05 10.08
C ALA A 109 -0.42 -10.50 11.20
N GLU A 110 -0.98 -9.69 12.10
CA GLU A 110 -0.30 -9.08 13.24
C GLU A 110 -1.23 -9.03 14.47
N LYS A 111 -0.68 -8.96 15.67
CA LYS A 111 -1.47 -8.86 16.91
C LYS A 111 -2.26 -7.54 16.96
N PRO A 112 -3.42 -7.50 17.64
CA PRO A 112 -4.10 -8.62 18.31
C PRO A 112 -4.92 -9.50 17.35
N GLY A 113 -4.83 -9.26 16.05
CA GLY A 113 -5.49 -10.10 15.06
C GLY A 113 -5.01 -11.53 15.09
N SER A 114 -5.90 -12.46 14.76
CA SER A 114 -5.56 -13.86 14.55
C SER A 114 -6.59 -14.53 13.64
N GLY A 115 -6.12 -15.28 12.65
CA GLY A 115 -7.00 -15.94 11.67
C GLY A 115 -7.70 -14.95 10.73
N ALA A 116 -8.55 -15.48 9.84
CA ALA A 116 -9.11 -14.73 8.72
C ALA A 116 -10.41 -13.95 9.03
N ASP A 117 -11.02 -14.13 10.22
CA ASP A 117 -12.26 -13.44 10.58
C ASP A 117 -11.99 -11.97 10.96
N LYS A 118 -12.20 -11.08 10.00
CA LYS A 118 -12.02 -9.63 10.18
C LYS A 118 -12.91 -9.04 11.27
N ASN A 119 -14.12 -9.56 11.49
CA ASN A 119 -15.01 -9.06 12.53
C ASN A 119 -14.53 -9.47 13.93
N ALA A 120 -14.02 -10.69 14.08
CA ALA A 120 -13.36 -11.13 15.31
C ALA A 120 -12.10 -10.29 15.58
N ASN A 121 -11.28 -10.05 14.55
CA ASN A 121 -10.09 -9.21 14.65
C ASN A 121 -10.42 -7.75 15.00
N ALA A 122 -11.44 -7.16 14.39
CA ALA A 122 -11.93 -5.82 14.72
C ALA A 122 -12.39 -5.71 16.19
N LYS A 123 -13.02 -6.77 16.71
CA LYS A 123 -13.39 -6.85 18.13
C LYS A 123 -12.15 -6.95 19.03
N ALA A 124 -11.16 -7.76 18.68
CA ALA A 124 -9.91 -7.89 19.44
C ALA A 124 -9.13 -6.56 19.46
N LEU A 125 -9.00 -5.90 18.31
CA LEU A 125 -8.37 -4.58 18.21
C LEU A 125 -9.12 -3.53 19.05
N ALA A 126 -10.45 -3.47 18.96
CA ALA A 126 -11.25 -2.55 19.78
C ALA A 126 -11.10 -2.81 21.30
N GLN A 127 -10.91 -4.06 21.73
CA GLN A 127 -10.63 -4.40 23.12
C GLN A 127 -9.27 -3.85 23.58
N ASN A 128 -8.23 -3.98 22.76
CA ASN A 128 -6.92 -3.39 23.04
C ASN A 128 -6.95 -1.86 23.08
N ILE A 129 -7.73 -1.24 22.20
CA ILE A 129 -7.95 0.22 22.23
C ILE A 129 -8.62 0.65 23.55
N THR A 130 -9.63 -0.11 23.99
CA THR A 130 -10.32 0.14 25.26
C THR A 130 -9.38 -0.03 26.46
N ASP A 131 -8.51 -1.03 26.42
CA ASP A 131 -7.50 -1.28 27.43
C ASP A 131 -6.44 -0.15 27.48
N ALA A 132 -5.97 0.33 26.32
CA ALA A 132 -5.06 1.48 26.21
C ALA A 132 -5.66 2.77 26.80
N ASP A 133 -6.90 3.10 26.45
CA ASP A 133 -7.61 4.26 27.01
C ASP A 133 -7.72 4.14 28.54
N SER A 134 -8.02 2.93 29.06
CA SER A 134 -8.10 2.68 30.51
C SER A 134 -6.77 2.88 31.24
N LYS A 135 -5.64 2.69 30.54
CA LYS A 135 -4.28 2.94 31.02
C LYS A 135 -3.85 4.41 30.89
N GLY A 136 -4.68 5.26 30.28
CA GLY A 136 -4.38 6.67 30.05
C GLY A 136 -3.52 6.94 28.81
N ALA A 137 -3.56 6.03 27.82
CA ALA A 137 -2.88 6.19 26.55
C ALA A 137 -3.85 6.66 25.45
N ILE A 138 -3.36 7.56 24.60
CA ILE A 138 -4.00 7.93 23.33
C ILE A 138 -3.73 6.81 22.33
N VAL A 139 -4.66 6.53 21.43
CA VAL A 139 -4.50 5.47 20.43
C VAL A 139 -4.24 6.07 19.06
N THR A 140 -3.28 5.49 18.35
CA THR A 140 -3.06 5.72 16.92
C THR A 140 -3.05 4.39 16.17
N LEU A 141 -3.54 4.37 14.93
CA LEU A 141 -3.59 3.21 14.07
C LEU A 141 -2.96 3.54 12.72
N SER A 142 -1.94 2.79 12.31
CA SER A 142 -1.48 2.74 10.91
C SER A 142 -2.30 1.72 10.13
N ALA A 143 -2.10 1.65 8.82
CA ALA A 143 -2.60 0.53 8.03
C ALA A 143 -1.66 0.19 6.88
N HIS A 144 -1.00 -0.96 6.98
CA HIS A 144 -0.36 -1.59 5.85
C HIS A 144 -1.39 -2.43 5.08
N TRP A 145 -1.91 -1.87 3.98
CA TRP A 145 -2.94 -2.53 3.18
C TRP A 145 -2.35 -3.53 2.20
N CYS A 146 -2.89 -4.74 2.15
CA CYS A 146 -2.71 -5.58 0.98
C CYS A 146 -3.21 -4.86 -0.29
N ASN A 147 -2.53 -5.08 -1.41
CA ASN A 147 -2.92 -4.55 -2.70
C ASN A 147 -4.30 -5.09 -3.11
N PRO A 148 -5.36 -4.26 -3.21
CA PRO A 148 -6.71 -4.77 -3.49
C PRO A 148 -6.87 -5.40 -4.89
N GLY A 149 -5.96 -5.09 -5.82
CA GLY A 149 -5.99 -5.60 -7.19
C GLY A 149 -5.38 -6.99 -7.34
N THR A 150 -4.41 -7.33 -6.49
CA THR A 150 -3.69 -8.61 -6.55
C THR A 150 -3.93 -9.50 -5.32
N GLY A 151 -4.42 -8.92 -4.22
CA GLY A 151 -4.61 -9.57 -2.92
C GLY A 151 -3.31 -9.80 -2.13
N LYS A 152 -2.15 -9.46 -2.69
CA LYS A 152 -0.83 -9.61 -2.05
C LYS A 152 -0.55 -8.47 -1.09
N ASP A 153 0.56 -8.58 -0.38
CA ASP A 153 0.90 -7.67 0.71
C ASP A 153 1.15 -6.22 0.26
N PHE A 154 1.27 -5.29 1.20
CA PHE A 154 1.45 -3.85 0.95
C PHE A 154 2.64 -3.49 0.05
N ASN A 155 3.65 -4.36 -0.01
CA ASN A 155 4.83 -4.22 -0.86
C ASN A 155 4.66 -4.79 -2.29
N ASP A 156 3.52 -5.39 -2.61
CA ASP A 156 3.16 -5.64 -4.01
C ASP A 156 2.74 -4.32 -4.63
N THR A 157 3.70 -3.68 -5.27
CA THR A 157 3.60 -2.36 -5.88
C THR A 157 2.85 -2.35 -7.22
N THR A 158 2.01 -3.35 -7.48
CA THR A 158 1.14 -3.33 -8.66
C THR A 158 0.21 -2.10 -8.60
N ALA A 159 0.30 -1.21 -9.60
CA ALA A 159 -0.48 0.02 -9.60
C ALA A 159 -1.99 -0.27 -9.56
N VAL A 160 -2.68 0.28 -8.56
CA VAL A 160 -4.10 0.00 -8.30
C VAL A 160 -4.88 1.24 -7.82
N ALA A 161 -4.22 2.33 -7.42
CA ALA A 161 -4.85 3.45 -6.73
C ALA A 161 -6.06 4.06 -7.48
N SER A 162 -5.98 4.24 -8.79
CA SER A 162 -7.08 4.74 -9.62
C SER A 162 -8.29 3.80 -9.68
N GLU A 163 -8.07 2.50 -9.55
CA GLU A 163 -9.10 1.45 -9.55
C GLU A 163 -9.79 1.29 -8.19
N LEU A 164 -9.35 2.02 -7.15
CA LEU A 164 -9.97 2.03 -5.82
C LEU A 164 -11.00 3.15 -5.64
N LEU A 165 -10.92 4.20 -6.45
CA LEU A 165 -11.85 5.33 -6.42
C LEU A 165 -13.27 4.90 -6.82
N PRO A 166 -14.31 5.71 -6.54
CA PRO A 166 -15.70 5.36 -6.89
C PRO A 166 -15.86 4.96 -8.37
N GLY A 167 -16.47 3.79 -8.61
CA GLY A 167 -16.59 3.16 -9.91
C GLY A 167 -15.36 2.41 -10.44
N GLY A 168 -14.26 2.40 -9.68
CA GLY A 168 -13.06 1.63 -9.99
C GLY A 168 -13.27 0.14 -9.72
N LYS A 169 -12.56 -0.72 -10.46
CA LYS A 169 -12.75 -2.18 -10.45
C LYS A 169 -12.57 -2.83 -9.07
N TYR A 170 -11.72 -2.25 -8.22
CA TYR A 170 -11.37 -2.80 -6.91
C TYR A 170 -11.87 -1.94 -5.75
N SER A 171 -12.71 -0.93 -6.01
CA SER A 171 -13.34 -0.09 -4.99
C SER A 171 -14.06 -0.91 -3.92
N GLY A 172 -14.89 -1.88 -4.31
CA GLY A 172 -15.59 -2.75 -3.36
C GLY A 172 -14.68 -3.71 -2.58
N THR A 173 -13.52 -4.09 -3.12
CA THR A 173 -12.51 -4.84 -2.37
C THR A 173 -11.92 -3.97 -1.27
N PHE A 174 -11.57 -2.73 -1.60
CA PHE A 174 -11.02 -1.77 -0.64
C PHE A 174 -12.05 -1.36 0.43
N ASN A 175 -13.31 -1.19 0.06
CA ASN A 175 -14.40 -0.86 1.00
C ASN A 175 -14.59 -1.91 2.09
N LYS A 176 -14.36 -3.19 1.79
CA LYS A 176 -14.37 -4.26 2.80
C LYS A 176 -13.22 -4.14 3.81
N GLU A 177 -12.09 -3.56 3.41
CA GLU A 177 -11.00 -3.23 4.34
C GLU A 177 -11.40 -2.03 5.22
N LEU A 178 -11.99 -1.00 4.64
CA LEU A 178 -12.50 0.16 5.38
C LEU A 178 -13.65 -0.18 6.34
N ASP A 179 -14.51 -1.13 5.97
CA ASP A 179 -15.58 -1.65 6.83
C ASP A 179 -15.02 -2.24 8.13
N ALA A 180 -13.87 -2.91 8.08
CA ALA A 180 -13.22 -3.48 9.24
C ALA A 180 -12.58 -2.40 10.14
N ILE A 181 -12.08 -1.30 9.55
CA ILE A 181 -11.65 -0.10 10.29
C ILE A 181 -12.85 0.55 11.00
N ALA A 182 -13.96 0.77 10.28
CA ALA A 182 -15.18 1.32 10.85
C ALA A 182 -15.72 0.45 11.99
N ALA A 183 -15.75 -0.86 11.78
CA ALA A 183 -16.14 -1.86 12.78
C ALA A 183 -15.30 -1.76 14.07
N THR A 184 -13.99 -1.50 13.94
CA THR A 184 -13.08 -1.29 15.07
C THR A 184 -13.42 0.01 15.80
N ALA A 185 -13.49 1.13 15.06
CA ALA A 185 -13.74 2.46 15.62
C ALA A 185 -15.09 2.52 16.36
N GLN A 186 -16.15 1.91 15.81
CA GLN A 186 -17.48 1.86 16.42
C GLN A 186 -17.58 0.93 17.64
N ARG A 187 -16.66 -0.02 17.78
CA ARG A 187 -16.59 -0.96 18.93
C ARG A 187 -15.67 -0.44 20.04
N ALA A 188 -14.72 0.44 19.74
CA ALA A 188 -13.82 1.07 20.70
C ALA A 188 -14.59 2.04 21.61
N LYS A 189 -15.12 1.51 22.72
CA LYS A 189 -16.00 2.23 23.64
C LYS A 189 -15.60 2.00 25.09
N ARG A 190 -15.67 3.05 25.89
CA ARG A 190 -15.65 2.94 27.35
C ARG A 190 -16.89 2.20 27.84
N SER A 191 -16.84 1.75 29.09
CA SER A 191 -17.95 1.01 29.73
C SER A 191 -19.28 1.76 29.80
N ASP A 192 -19.27 3.10 29.71
CA ASP A 192 -20.47 3.95 29.66
C ASP A 192 -21.02 4.14 28.24
N GLY A 193 -20.41 3.52 27.23
CA GLY A 193 -20.78 3.61 25.82
C GLY A 193 -20.09 4.74 25.05
N THR A 194 -19.28 5.57 25.72
CA THR A 194 -18.54 6.66 25.08
C THR A 194 -17.52 6.11 24.09
N LEU A 195 -17.57 6.57 22.84
CA LEU A 195 -16.59 6.22 21.80
C LEU A 195 -15.21 6.78 22.16
N ILE A 196 -14.17 5.97 21.98
CA ILE A 196 -12.78 6.35 22.25
C ILE A 196 -12.21 7.05 21.00
N PRO A 197 -11.63 8.25 21.12
CA PRO A 197 -10.94 8.91 20.01
C PRO A 197 -9.71 8.12 19.55
N ILE A 198 -9.53 8.00 18.24
CA ILE A 198 -8.41 7.28 17.61
C ILE A 198 -7.77 8.18 16.55
N ILE A 199 -6.45 8.24 16.50
CA ILE A 199 -5.72 8.84 15.36
C ILE A 199 -5.53 7.75 14.31
N PHE A 200 -5.97 7.97 13.07
CA PHE A 200 -5.84 7.00 11.97
C PHE A 200 -4.91 7.54 10.88
N ARG A 201 -3.93 6.73 10.49
CA ARG A 201 -2.84 7.06 9.57
C ARG A 201 -2.84 6.05 8.40
N PRO A 202 -3.74 6.23 7.42
CA PRO A 202 -4.05 5.16 6.45
C PRO A 202 -3.04 4.97 5.34
N LEU A 203 -2.34 5.99 4.87
CA LEU A 203 -1.49 5.91 3.67
C LEU A 203 -0.15 6.59 3.94
N HIS A 204 0.58 6.11 4.94
CA HIS A 204 1.87 6.64 5.38
C HIS A 204 2.98 6.43 4.34
N GLU A 205 4.04 7.25 4.45
CA GLU A 205 5.25 7.20 3.62
C GLU A 205 5.01 7.20 2.10
N ASN A 206 3.97 7.90 1.68
CA ASN A 206 3.46 7.85 0.30
C ASN A 206 4.36 8.51 -0.76
N ASN A 207 5.38 9.25 -0.33
CA ASN A 207 6.42 9.79 -1.21
C ASN A 207 7.52 8.76 -1.51
N GLY A 208 7.57 7.64 -0.77
CA GLY A 208 8.40 6.48 -1.08
C GLY A 208 7.82 5.63 -2.23
N SER A 209 8.54 4.60 -2.62
CA SER A 209 8.18 3.70 -3.74
C SER A 209 7.86 2.26 -3.31
N TRP A 210 7.88 1.97 -2.01
CA TRP A 210 7.80 0.61 -1.47
C TRP A 210 6.39 0.14 -1.18
N PHE A 211 5.39 1.04 -1.17
CA PHE A 211 3.98 0.70 -1.06
C PHE A 211 3.25 0.94 -2.37
N TRP A 212 2.18 0.20 -2.65
CA TRP A 212 1.38 0.41 -3.87
C TRP A 212 0.68 1.78 -3.94
N TRP A 213 0.56 2.49 -2.80
CA TRP A 213 0.11 3.89 -2.75
C TRP A 213 1.27 4.91 -2.82
N GLY A 214 2.50 4.45 -3.03
CA GLY A 214 3.71 5.26 -3.13
C GLY A 214 3.85 6.01 -4.46
N ALA A 215 4.79 6.96 -4.52
CA ALA A 215 4.91 7.96 -5.58
C ALA A 215 5.26 7.43 -6.98
N THR A 216 5.74 6.19 -7.12
CA THR A 216 5.91 5.51 -8.42
C THR A 216 4.69 4.73 -8.90
N HIS A 217 3.69 4.54 -8.04
CA HIS A 217 2.56 3.62 -8.28
C HIS A 217 1.20 4.32 -8.16
N ALA A 218 1.19 5.52 -7.59
CA ALA A 218 0.09 6.45 -7.56
C ALA A 218 0.61 7.87 -7.83
N SER A 219 -0.05 8.58 -8.73
CA SER A 219 0.19 10.02 -8.92
C SER A 219 -0.22 10.80 -7.67
N ALA A 220 0.29 12.02 -7.51
CA ALA A 220 -0.07 12.86 -6.37
C ALA A 220 -1.57 13.16 -6.30
N SER A 221 -2.25 13.27 -7.45
CA SER A 221 -3.70 13.47 -7.53
C SER A 221 -4.48 12.21 -7.13
N GLU A 222 -4.03 11.03 -7.56
CA GLU A 222 -4.62 9.75 -7.15
C GLU A 222 -4.46 9.52 -5.64
N TYR A 223 -3.27 9.78 -5.08
CA TYR A 223 -3.05 9.69 -3.64
C TYR A 223 -3.99 10.62 -2.86
N LYS A 224 -4.04 11.91 -3.24
CA LYS A 224 -4.90 12.90 -2.57
C LYS A 224 -6.35 12.44 -2.57
N GLU A 225 -6.84 12.01 -3.72
CA GLU A 225 -8.23 11.60 -3.85
C GLU A 225 -8.53 10.28 -3.15
N LEU A 226 -7.58 9.34 -3.12
CA LEU A 226 -7.69 8.10 -2.35
C LEU A 226 -7.72 8.38 -0.83
N TYR A 227 -6.89 9.30 -0.33
CA TYR A 227 -6.93 9.71 1.07
C TYR A 227 -8.28 10.35 1.41
N ARG A 228 -8.74 11.29 0.58
CA ARG A 228 -10.07 11.92 0.74
C ARG A 228 -11.17 10.87 0.72
N TYR A 229 -11.06 9.89 -0.17
CA TYR A 229 -12.01 8.80 -0.29
C TYR A 229 -12.09 7.96 1.00
N ILE A 230 -10.96 7.61 1.61
CA ILE A 230 -10.93 6.88 2.90
C ILE A 230 -11.67 7.67 3.98
N VAL A 231 -11.38 8.97 4.09
CA VAL A 231 -12.02 9.86 5.07
C VAL A 231 -13.53 9.98 4.80
N ASP A 232 -13.92 10.29 3.56
CA ASP A 232 -15.31 10.47 3.17
C ASP A 232 -16.11 9.16 3.36
N TYR A 233 -15.52 8.00 3.05
CA TYR A 233 -16.17 6.70 3.26
C TYR A 233 -16.39 6.40 4.75
N LEU A 234 -15.34 6.51 5.58
CA LEU A 234 -15.44 6.23 7.02
C LEU A 234 -16.38 7.23 7.72
N ARG A 235 -16.27 8.53 7.39
CA ARG A 235 -17.06 9.60 7.99
C ARG A 235 -18.50 9.64 7.51
N ASP A 236 -18.72 9.65 6.19
CA ASP A 236 -20.02 9.96 5.59
C ASP A 236 -20.84 8.70 5.29
N VAL A 237 -20.18 7.58 4.92
CA VAL A 237 -20.86 6.32 4.56
C VAL A 237 -20.95 5.37 5.75
N LYS A 238 -19.89 5.27 6.55
CA LYS A 238 -19.85 4.40 7.74
C LYS A 238 -20.21 5.11 9.04
N ASP A 239 -20.53 6.40 9.00
CA ASP A 239 -20.98 7.20 10.15
C ASP A 239 -19.99 7.12 11.34
N VAL A 240 -18.68 7.13 11.05
CA VAL A 240 -17.62 7.08 12.06
C VAL A 240 -17.16 8.48 12.42
N HIS A 241 -17.40 8.86 13.68
CA HIS A 241 -17.13 10.21 14.20
C HIS A 241 -16.11 10.27 15.35
N ASN A 242 -15.31 9.21 15.53
CA ASN A 242 -14.28 9.13 16.56
C ASN A 242 -12.85 8.95 16.01
N LEU A 243 -12.63 9.36 14.75
CA LEU A 243 -11.31 9.34 14.11
C LEU A 243 -10.76 10.77 13.94
N LEU A 244 -9.45 10.91 14.15
CA LEU A 244 -8.63 12.02 13.65
C LEU A 244 -7.71 11.48 12.56
N TYR A 245 -7.57 12.18 11.44
CA TYR A 245 -6.80 11.66 10.30
C TYR A 245 -5.40 12.27 10.23
N ALA A 246 -4.38 11.42 10.19
CA ALA A 246 -2.97 11.82 10.11
C ALA A 246 -2.40 11.72 8.71
N TYR A 247 -1.69 12.76 8.30
CA TYR A 247 -0.89 12.80 7.08
C TYR A 247 0.59 12.70 7.47
N SER A 248 1.27 11.65 7.00
CA SER A 248 2.61 11.26 7.42
C SER A 248 3.48 10.74 6.26
N PRO A 249 3.93 11.61 5.35
CA PRO A 249 5.00 11.28 4.39
C PRO A 249 6.29 10.83 5.09
N GLY A 250 7.19 10.14 4.38
CA GLY A 250 8.52 9.79 4.86
C GLY A 250 9.52 10.92 4.62
N GLY A 251 10.41 11.18 5.57
CA GLY A 251 11.47 12.19 5.46
C GLY A 251 12.58 11.79 4.48
N VAL A 252 13.54 12.68 4.19
CA VAL A 252 13.73 14.05 4.72
C VAL A 252 13.21 15.12 3.74
N PHE A 253 12.77 16.27 4.26
CA PHE A 253 12.25 17.41 3.47
C PHE A 253 13.16 18.63 3.45
N ASN A 254 14.19 18.65 4.29
CA ASN A 254 15.11 19.77 4.42
C ASN A 254 14.44 21.13 4.72
N GLY A 255 13.30 21.11 5.40
CA GLY A 255 12.50 22.28 5.72
C GLY A 255 11.75 22.88 4.52
N ASP A 256 11.73 22.22 3.36
CA ASP A 256 10.94 22.64 2.20
C ASP A 256 9.52 22.06 2.28
N SER A 257 8.53 22.93 2.32
CA SER A 257 7.12 22.51 2.33
C SER A 257 6.60 22.05 0.96
N THR A 258 7.33 22.31 -0.14
CA THR A 258 6.85 22.03 -1.51
C THR A 258 6.64 20.53 -1.72
N ASP A 259 7.66 19.72 -1.44
CA ASP A 259 7.55 18.26 -1.56
C ASP A 259 6.64 17.67 -0.48
N TYR A 260 6.73 18.18 0.76
CA TYR A 260 5.86 17.75 1.85
C TYR A 260 4.37 17.95 1.53
N LEU A 261 4.00 19.07 0.90
CA LEU A 261 2.62 19.39 0.54
C LEU A 261 2.21 18.85 -0.83
N ALA A 262 3.13 18.25 -1.60
CA ALA A 262 2.86 17.78 -2.95
C ALA A 262 1.68 16.80 -3.00
N THR A 263 1.55 15.97 -1.96
CA THR A 263 0.50 14.96 -1.76
C THR A 263 -0.51 15.31 -0.65
N TYR A 264 -0.47 16.52 -0.09
CA TYR A 264 -1.36 16.91 1.00
C TYR A 264 -2.84 16.89 0.56
N PRO A 265 -3.71 16.08 1.19
CA PRO A 265 -5.12 15.94 0.82
C PRO A 265 -5.95 17.22 1.00
N GLY A 266 -5.58 18.09 1.95
CA GLY A 266 -6.27 19.34 2.23
C GLY A 266 -6.87 19.41 3.64
N ASP A 267 -7.18 20.64 4.07
CA ASP A 267 -7.56 20.93 5.45
C ASP A 267 -8.93 20.34 5.86
N GLN A 268 -9.78 19.92 4.91
CA GLN A 268 -11.07 19.27 5.21
C GLN A 268 -10.90 17.78 5.55
N TRP A 269 -9.74 17.18 5.29
CA TRP A 269 -9.51 15.73 5.43
C TRP A 269 -8.38 15.36 6.37
N VAL A 270 -7.49 16.29 6.73
CA VAL A 270 -6.35 16.04 7.60
C VAL A 270 -6.47 16.79 8.93
N ASP A 271 -6.20 16.12 10.04
CA ASP A 271 -6.18 16.67 11.41
C ASP A 271 -4.77 16.78 12.00
N VAL A 272 -3.91 15.82 11.67
CA VAL A 272 -2.51 15.74 12.15
C VAL A 272 -1.57 15.85 10.96
N LEU A 273 -0.66 16.82 11.01
CA LEU A 273 0.49 16.91 10.11
C LEU A 273 1.70 16.34 10.85
N GLY A 274 2.27 15.29 10.28
CA GLY A 274 3.52 14.70 10.74
C GLY A 274 4.33 14.14 9.58
N TYR A 275 5.39 13.42 9.92
CA TYR A 275 6.21 12.67 8.99
C TYR A 275 7.00 11.58 9.75
N ASP A 276 7.51 10.62 8.99
CA ASP A 276 8.19 9.42 9.48
C ASP A 276 9.68 9.51 9.12
N GLU A 277 10.60 9.27 10.08
CA GLU A 277 12.04 9.46 9.86
C GLU A 277 12.90 8.60 10.80
N TYR A 278 13.94 7.94 10.29
CA TYR A 278 14.77 7.01 11.05
C TYR A 278 16.27 7.33 10.95
N ASP A 279 16.98 7.25 12.06
CA ASP A 279 18.44 7.38 12.09
C ASP A 279 19.08 6.04 11.69
N SER A 280 19.86 6.02 10.61
CA SER A 280 20.54 4.81 10.11
C SER A 280 22.06 4.88 10.12
N ASP A 281 22.64 6.08 10.33
CA ASP A 281 24.09 6.29 10.27
C ASP A 281 24.74 6.08 11.64
N ASP A 282 25.64 5.10 11.74
CA ASP A 282 26.42 4.81 12.95
C ASP A 282 27.89 5.30 12.85
N SER A 283 28.19 6.19 11.89
CA SER A 283 29.52 6.75 11.69
C SER A 283 29.97 7.66 12.84
N ALA A 284 29.05 8.45 13.39
CA ALA A 284 29.22 9.26 14.58
C ALA A 284 28.77 8.51 15.84
N ASP A 285 29.35 8.86 16.99
CA ASP A 285 28.94 8.27 18.26
C ASP A 285 27.55 8.78 18.70
N ASP A 286 27.13 9.98 18.28
CA ASP A 286 25.85 10.60 18.63
C ASP A 286 24.95 10.87 17.41
N SER A 287 23.67 11.13 17.66
CA SER A 287 22.64 11.32 16.62
C SER A 287 22.41 12.80 16.26
N SER A 288 23.33 13.71 16.60
CA SER A 288 23.11 15.16 16.51
C SER A 288 22.82 15.64 15.09
N ALA A 289 23.49 15.05 14.09
CA ALA A 289 23.29 15.40 12.68
C ALA A 289 21.85 15.08 12.24
N TRP A 290 21.38 13.88 12.56
CA TRP A 290 20.03 13.44 12.30
C TRP A 290 18.99 14.28 13.08
N ILE A 291 19.21 14.54 14.37
CA ILE A 291 18.34 15.40 15.20
C ILE A 291 18.21 16.81 14.60
N ASN A 292 19.29 17.39 14.07
CA ASN A 292 19.24 18.71 13.42
C ASN A 292 18.35 18.70 12.17
N THR A 293 18.42 17.65 11.36
CA THR A 293 17.53 17.46 10.21
C THR A 293 16.09 17.31 10.66
N VAL A 294 15.83 16.48 11.67
CA VAL A 294 14.48 16.28 12.22
C VAL A 294 13.89 17.59 12.74
N VAL A 295 14.67 18.38 13.47
CA VAL A 295 14.24 19.69 13.98
C VAL A 295 13.93 20.66 12.83
N LYS A 296 14.70 20.62 11.74
CA LYS A 296 14.48 21.48 10.57
C LYS A 296 13.14 21.15 9.90
N ASP A 297 12.85 19.86 9.71
CA ASP A 297 11.61 19.39 9.09
C ASP A 297 10.41 19.62 10.00
N MET A 298 10.54 19.33 11.30
CA MET A 298 9.49 19.57 12.28
C MET A 298 9.14 21.05 12.43
N LYS A 299 10.09 21.99 12.24
CA LYS A 299 9.77 23.42 12.14
C LYS A 299 8.87 23.72 10.95
N MET A 300 9.20 23.18 9.77
CA MET A 300 8.37 23.33 8.58
C MET A 300 6.97 22.73 8.80
N VAL A 301 6.88 21.51 9.34
CA VAL A 301 5.60 20.85 9.66
C VAL A 301 4.79 21.68 10.64
N SER A 302 5.43 22.22 11.69
CA SER A 302 4.80 23.10 12.67
C SER A 302 4.28 24.39 12.06
N ASP A 303 5.02 25.01 11.15
CA ASP A 303 4.60 26.21 10.44
C ASP A 303 3.37 25.93 9.57
N GLN A 304 3.36 24.80 8.84
CA GLN A 304 2.22 24.38 8.03
C GLN A 304 1.00 24.06 8.90
N ALA A 305 1.18 23.30 9.98
CA ALA A 305 0.11 22.95 10.90
C ALA A 305 -0.48 24.19 11.60
N SER A 306 0.36 25.14 12.01
CA SER A 306 -0.07 26.39 12.65
C SER A 306 -0.91 27.26 11.71
N GLN A 307 -0.49 27.39 10.45
CA GLN A 307 -1.23 28.13 9.42
C GLN A 307 -2.62 27.53 9.14
N ARG A 308 -2.74 26.21 9.28
CA ARG A 308 -3.97 25.44 9.00
C ARG A 308 -4.78 25.14 10.26
N GLY A 309 -4.23 25.43 11.44
CA GLY A 309 -4.83 25.14 12.73
C GLY A 309 -4.95 23.64 13.02
N LYS A 310 -3.90 22.87 12.77
CA LYS A 310 -3.81 21.40 12.85
C LYS A 310 -2.79 20.94 13.91
N ILE A 311 -2.75 19.64 14.20
CA ILE A 311 -1.85 19.02 15.18
C ILE A 311 -0.48 18.74 14.55
N VAL A 312 0.60 18.84 15.33
CA VAL A 312 1.97 18.53 14.91
C VAL A 312 2.43 17.23 15.56
N ALA A 313 3.01 16.31 14.80
CA ALA A 313 3.54 15.05 15.34
C ALA A 313 4.79 14.56 14.58
N LEU A 314 5.71 13.90 15.29
CA LEU A 314 6.69 13.01 14.68
C LEU A 314 6.04 11.62 14.65
N THR A 315 5.40 11.29 13.53
CA THR A 315 4.43 10.18 13.45
C THR A 315 5.09 8.82 13.57
N GLU A 316 6.33 8.70 13.07
CA GLU A 316 7.23 7.60 13.38
C GLU A 316 8.66 8.09 13.50
N PHE A 317 9.42 7.48 14.40
CA PHE A 317 10.87 7.59 14.42
C PHE A 317 11.53 6.37 15.04
N GLY A 318 12.83 6.26 14.82
CA GLY A 318 13.64 5.29 15.53
C GLY A 318 15.05 5.17 14.98
N ARG A 319 15.70 4.07 15.34
CA ARG A 319 17.04 3.72 14.84
C ARG A 319 16.94 2.49 13.96
N SER A 320 17.53 2.56 12.77
CA SER A 320 17.50 1.52 11.75
C SER A 320 18.91 1.26 11.20
N GLY A 321 19.06 0.42 10.18
CA GLY A 321 20.36 0.17 9.53
C GLY A 321 21.47 -0.23 10.52
N ASP A 322 22.64 0.39 10.37
CA ASP A 322 23.81 0.16 11.24
C ASP A 322 23.64 0.76 12.65
N ARG A 323 22.73 1.73 12.78
CA ARG A 323 22.41 2.44 14.03
C ARG A 323 21.40 1.69 14.90
N LYS A 324 20.77 0.62 14.39
CA LYS A 324 19.76 -0.16 15.10
C LYS A 324 20.29 -0.75 16.41
N PHE A 325 19.38 -0.99 17.36
CA PHE A 325 19.71 -1.75 18.56
C PHE A 325 20.18 -3.16 18.19
N LYS A 326 21.24 -3.64 18.86
CA LYS A 326 21.75 -5.00 18.69
C LYS A 326 20.96 -5.97 19.56
N GLU A 327 20.78 -7.20 19.09
CA GLU A 327 20.09 -8.28 19.82
C GLU A 327 20.69 -8.51 21.23
N SER A 328 22.01 -8.31 21.39
CA SER A 328 22.68 -8.44 22.68
C SER A 328 22.29 -7.37 23.70
N GLY A 329 21.63 -6.28 23.27
CA GLY A 329 21.33 -5.10 24.07
C GLY A 329 22.55 -4.23 24.41
N THR A 330 23.72 -4.53 23.87
CA THR A 330 25.00 -3.89 24.22
C THR A 330 25.71 -3.29 23.01
N GLY A 331 26.63 -2.36 23.25
CA GLY A 331 27.39 -1.67 22.22
C GLY A 331 26.57 -0.56 21.55
N ASP A 332 25.64 0.03 22.31
CA ASP A 332 24.92 1.24 21.94
C ASP A 332 25.85 2.44 22.14
N LYS A 333 26.08 3.23 21.08
CA LYS A 333 26.95 4.41 21.14
C LYS A 333 26.22 5.65 21.69
N ASP A 334 24.90 5.69 21.54
CA ASP A 334 24.05 6.82 21.91
C ASP A 334 22.90 6.37 22.81
N THR A 335 23.20 6.18 24.09
CA THR A 335 22.20 5.80 25.09
C THR A 335 21.23 6.94 25.43
N LYS A 336 21.53 8.19 25.01
CA LYS A 336 20.75 9.40 25.32
C LYS A 336 19.85 9.89 24.20
N PHE A 337 19.89 9.23 23.05
CA PHE A 337 19.05 9.45 21.86
C PHE A 337 17.66 10.04 22.15
N PHE A 338 16.86 9.39 23.00
CA PHE A 338 15.50 9.84 23.31
C PHE A 338 15.44 11.17 24.06
N SER A 339 16.30 11.37 25.05
CA SER A 339 16.36 12.63 25.80
C SER A 339 16.85 13.78 24.92
N GLU A 340 17.85 13.54 24.07
CA GLU A 340 18.41 14.55 23.19
C GLU A 340 17.40 15.00 22.13
N LEU A 341 16.70 14.05 21.50
CA LEU A 341 15.62 14.35 20.55
C LEU A 341 14.47 15.11 21.23
N ALA A 342 14.01 14.65 22.40
CA ALA A 342 12.90 15.30 23.10
C ALA A 342 13.24 16.71 23.60
N GLU A 343 14.47 16.93 24.08
CA GLU A 343 14.96 18.26 24.44
C GLU A 343 15.05 19.18 23.22
N ALA A 344 15.58 18.67 22.10
CA ALA A 344 15.67 19.42 20.86
C ALA A 344 14.29 19.84 20.34
N LEU A 345 13.30 18.93 20.35
CA LEU A 345 11.91 19.23 20.00
C LEU A 345 11.27 20.23 20.97
N ALA A 346 11.44 20.05 22.28
CA ALA A 346 10.87 20.95 23.28
C ALA A 346 11.42 22.39 23.17
N GLU A 347 12.68 22.54 22.77
CA GLU A 347 13.31 23.86 22.57
C GLU A 347 12.93 24.49 21.23
N ASN A 348 12.89 23.70 20.16
CA ASN A 348 12.82 24.21 18.79
C ASN A 348 11.44 24.12 18.14
N VAL A 349 10.63 23.14 18.53
CA VAL A 349 9.31 22.84 17.97
C VAL A 349 8.34 22.46 19.10
N PRO A 350 8.06 23.40 20.04
CA PRO A 350 7.28 23.11 21.24
C PRO A 350 5.83 22.70 20.97
N SER A 351 5.33 22.89 19.74
CA SER A 351 4.02 22.45 19.25
C SER A 351 3.92 20.94 19.01
N THR A 352 5.03 20.20 19.04
CA THR A 352 5.04 18.74 18.82
C THR A 352 4.21 18.03 19.89
N ALA A 353 3.07 17.46 19.49
CA ALA A 353 2.10 16.87 20.40
C ALA A 353 2.49 15.47 20.85
N TYR A 354 3.11 14.70 19.96
CA TYR A 354 3.67 13.38 20.25
C TYR A 354 4.83 13.02 19.31
N MET A 355 5.66 12.08 19.77
CA MET A 355 6.70 11.39 19.00
C MET A 355 6.54 9.88 19.24
N MET A 356 6.54 9.06 18.19
CA MET A 356 6.23 7.64 18.32
C MET A 356 7.26 6.73 17.69
N THR A 357 7.67 5.70 18.44
CA THR A 357 8.54 4.63 17.95
C THR A 357 7.76 3.47 17.34
N TRP A 358 8.43 2.70 16.49
CA TRP A 358 7.93 1.39 16.06
C TRP A 358 8.03 0.34 17.19
N ALA A 359 7.86 -0.94 16.87
CA ALA A 359 7.67 -2.01 17.85
C ALA A 359 8.95 -2.78 18.20
N ASN A 360 9.06 -3.17 19.46
CA ASN A 360 10.05 -4.14 19.90
C ASN A 360 9.62 -5.57 19.53
N PHE A 361 9.60 -5.90 18.24
CA PHE A 361 9.18 -7.22 17.76
C PHE A 361 10.12 -8.36 18.17
N GLY A 362 11.36 -8.03 18.54
CA GLY A 362 12.36 -9.06 18.83
C GLY A 362 12.73 -9.81 17.56
N GLY A 363 12.70 -11.13 17.61
CA GLY A 363 13.31 -11.99 16.58
C GLY A 363 14.77 -12.30 16.94
N GLY A 364 15.51 -12.86 15.98
CA GLY A 364 16.93 -13.19 16.16
C GLY A 364 17.72 -13.03 14.86
N GLY A 365 19.01 -12.77 14.97
CA GLY A 365 19.88 -12.50 13.83
C GLY A 365 19.45 -11.25 13.07
N ASP A 366 19.42 -11.32 11.73
CA ASP A 366 19.08 -10.17 10.88
C ASP A 366 17.61 -9.73 11.04
N ASN A 367 16.74 -10.61 11.53
CA ASN A 367 15.32 -10.33 11.81
C ASN A 367 15.09 -9.63 13.15
N PHE A 368 16.14 -9.40 13.96
CA PHE A 368 16.00 -8.71 15.23
C PHE A 368 15.58 -7.24 15.03
N GLN A 369 14.48 -6.84 15.68
CA GLN A 369 13.92 -5.48 15.64
C GLN A 369 13.58 -4.98 17.04
N ALA A 370 14.18 -3.85 17.41
CA ALA A 370 13.88 -3.10 18.62
C ALA A 370 14.07 -1.61 18.36
N TYR A 371 13.13 -0.79 18.86
CA TYR A 371 13.10 0.67 18.66
C TYR A 371 13.06 1.44 19.97
N THR A 372 12.99 0.74 21.11
CA THR A 372 13.10 1.31 22.46
C THR A 372 14.03 0.46 23.31
N SER A 373 14.69 1.09 24.30
CA SER A 373 15.50 0.36 25.28
C SER A 373 14.63 -0.58 26.10
N TRP A 374 15.18 -1.75 26.42
CA TRP A 374 14.57 -2.75 27.31
C TRP A 374 15.47 -3.04 28.51
N LYS A 375 14.93 -3.74 29.50
CA LYS A 375 15.67 -4.13 30.70
C LYS A 375 16.90 -4.97 30.35
N GLY A 376 18.06 -4.55 30.83
CA GLY A 376 19.36 -5.17 30.58
C GLY A 376 20.11 -4.62 29.36
N SER A 377 19.52 -3.72 28.58
CA SER A 377 20.21 -3.00 27.51
C SER A 377 21.04 -1.81 28.04
N ASP A 378 22.07 -1.39 27.30
CA ASP A 378 22.95 -0.26 27.67
C ASP A 378 22.15 1.03 27.94
N GLY A 379 21.07 1.26 27.19
CA GLY A 379 20.20 2.43 27.30
C GLY A 379 19.15 2.37 28.40
N GLU A 380 19.08 1.32 29.23
CA GLU A 380 18.02 1.14 30.25
C GLU A 380 17.93 2.35 31.20
N ALA A 381 19.06 2.80 31.75
CA ALA A 381 19.11 3.86 32.76
C ALA A 381 18.73 5.23 32.17
N ASP A 382 19.26 5.56 30.98
CA ASP A 382 18.98 6.81 30.29
C ASP A 382 17.54 6.86 29.77
N PHE A 383 16.99 5.74 29.28
CA PHE A 383 15.59 5.65 28.88
C PHE A 383 14.63 5.82 30.06
N LYS A 384 14.99 5.26 31.23
CA LYS A 384 14.23 5.50 32.47
C LYS A 384 14.26 6.99 32.86
N ALA A 385 15.43 7.63 32.79
CA ALA A 385 15.55 9.06 33.06
C ALA A 385 14.73 9.91 32.07
N PHE A 386 14.73 9.54 30.79
CA PHE A 386 13.87 10.14 29.76
C PHE A 386 12.39 10.02 30.15
N ALA A 387 11.89 8.83 30.50
CA ALA A 387 10.50 8.61 30.92
C ALA A 387 10.09 9.35 32.22
N ASP A 388 11.06 9.73 33.04
CA ASP A 388 10.88 10.52 34.26
C ASP A 388 11.05 12.04 34.06
N SER A 389 11.55 12.48 32.90
CA SER A 389 11.90 13.87 32.62
C SER A 389 10.70 14.82 32.54
N ASN A 390 9.53 14.30 32.16
CA ASN A 390 8.34 15.10 31.91
C ASN A 390 7.07 14.34 32.31
N LYS A 391 6.16 15.01 33.03
CA LYS A 391 4.91 14.44 33.55
C LYS A 391 3.91 14.02 32.45
N ASN A 392 3.93 14.65 31.28
CA ASN A 392 2.98 14.38 30.19
C ASN A 392 3.53 13.38 29.16
N LEU A 393 4.82 13.04 29.27
CA LEU A 393 5.53 12.16 28.35
C LEU A 393 4.98 10.74 28.31
N MET A 394 4.52 10.24 29.45
CA MET A 394 4.02 8.87 29.63
C MET A 394 2.50 8.87 29.88
N ALA A 395 1.85 7.72 29.77
CA ALA A 395 0.41 7.55 29.94
C ALA A 395 -0.08 8.13 31.26
N SER A 396 -1.21 8.84 31.20
CA SER A 396 -1.81 9.49 32.36
C SER A 396 -3.29 9.75 32.12
N LYS A 397 -4.04 9.96 33.22
CA LYS A 397 -5.44 10.39 33.12
C LYS A 397 -5.60 11.72 32.39
N ASP A 398 -4.61 12.60 32.47
CA ASP A 398 -4.63 13.90 31.81
C ASP A 398 -4.56 13.76 30.28
N ASN A 399 -3.87 12.74 29.76
CA ASN A 399 -3.79 12.49 28.31
C ASN A 399 -5.13 12.07 27.70
N VAL A 400 -5.96 11.35 28.46
CA VAL A 400 -7.28 10.84 28.04
C VAL A 400 -8.46 11.59 28.67
N ASP A 401 -8.20 12.75 29.29
CA ASP A 401 -9.24 13.66 29.76
C ASP A 401 -9.83 14.43 28.58
N TYR A 402 -11.04 14.03 28.22
CA TYR A 402 -11.81 14.56 27.11
C TYR A 402 -13.00 15.43 27.56
N SER A 403 -13.00 15.90 28.81
CA SER A 403 -14.12 16.65 29.39
C SER A 403 -14.34 18.04 28.76
N ASN A 404 -13.31 18.61 28.13
CA ASN A 404 -13.37 19.95 27.52
C ASN A 404 -13.38 19.86 26.00
N ALA A 405 -14.57 19.82 25.40
CA ALA A 405 -14.75 19.72 23.96
C ALA A 405 -15.10 21.09 23.33
N PRO A 406 -14.21 21.73 22.57
CA PRO A 406 -14.57 22.92 21.79
C PRO A 406 -15.58 22.59 20.68
N ALA A 407 -16.14 23.61 20.06
CA ALA A 407 -16.99 23.43 18.88
C ALA A 407 -16.15 23.07 17.65
N ALA A 408 -16.68 22.26 16.72
CA ALA A 408 -16.08 22.13 15.40
C ALA A 408 -16.31 23.42 14.60
N ALA A 409 -15.28 23.91 13.91
CA ALA A 409 -15.44 24.98 12.94
C ALA A 409 -16.27 24.45 11.75
N MET A 410 -17.22 25.25 11.26
CA MET A 410 -17.95 24.86 10.05
C MET A 410 -17.00 24.84 8.85
N GLN A 411 -17.11 23.81 8.03
CA GLN A 411 -16.39 23.74 6.77
C GLN A 411 -17.10 24.54 5.69
N ASN A 412 -16.32 25.17 4.80
CA ASN A 412 -16.87 25.77 3.61
C ASN A 412 -17.37 24.67 2.67
N GLY A 413 -18.58 24.85 2.15
CA GLY A 413 -19.10 23.98 1.11
C GLY A 413 -18.21 23.98 -0.12
N SER A 414 -17.86 22.78 -0.62
CA SER A 414 -16.99 22.60 -1.78
C SER A 414 -17.53 21.57 -2.77
N ALA A 415 -17.05 21.60 -4.01
CA ALA A 415 -17.34 20.61 -5.04
C ALA A 415 -16.08 20.31 -5.87
N ARG A 416 -15.80 19.03 -6.14
CA ARG A 416 -14.62 18.58 -6.90
C ARG A 416 -14.94 17.38 -7.78
N ILE A 417 -14.24 17.22 -8.89
CA ILE A 417 -14.27 15.97 -9.67
C ILE A 417 -13.43 14.92 -8.93
N VAL A 418 -14.00 13.73 -8.74
CA VAL A 418 -13.37 12.58 -8.04
C VAL A 418 -12.88 11.55 -9.05
N THR A 419 -13.65 11.27 -10.09
CA THR A 419 -13.21 10.44 -11.22
C THR A 419 -13.61 11.11 -12.53
N PRO A 420 -12.70 11.29 -13.50
CA PRO A 420 -11.26 11.03 -13.41
C PRO A 420 -10.55 12.03 -12.47
N VAL A 421 -9.37 11.69 -11.99
CA VAL A 421 -8.49 12.64 -11.30
C VAL A 421 -7.54 13.33 -12.29
N ASP A 422 -6.97 14.46 -11.86
CA ASP A 422 -6.02 15.23 -12.68
C ASP A 422 -4.82 14.37 -13.09
N GLY A 423 -4.47 14.40 -14.38
CA GLY A 423 -3.40 13.59 -14.97
C GLY A 423 -3.84 12.22 -15.50
N ASN A 424 -5.05 11.74 -15.21
CA ASN A 424 -5.50 10.45 -15.74
C ASN A 424 -5.53 10.43 -17.28
N ARG A 425 -5.28 9.24 -17.84
CA ARG A 425 -5.47 8.94 -19.26
C ARG A 425 -6.88 8.40 -19.49
N VAL A 426 -7.53 8.91 -20.52
CA VAL A 426 -8.85 8.45 -20.97
C VAL A 426 -8.66 7.68 -22.26
N THR A 427 -8.95 6.38 -22.25
CA THR A 427 -8.87 5.50 -23.44
C THR A 427 -10.22 5.16 -24.04
N ASP A 428 -11.31 5.40 -23.31
CA ASP A 428 -12.67 5.15 -23.78
C ASP A 428 -13.33 6.42 -24.30
N THR A 429 -14.21 6.27 -25.29
CA THR A 429 -14.98 7.39 -25.83
C THR A 429 -16.14 7.82 -24.93
N LYS A 430 -16.49 7.02 -23.92
CA LYS A 430 -17.49 7.34 -22.91
C LYS A 430 -16.79 7.48 -21.56
N VAL A 431 -16.71 8.71 -21.06
CA VAL A 431 -16.02 9.01 -19.80
C VAL A 431 -17.06 9.21 -18.71
N VAL A 432 -17.05 8.35 -17.70
CA VAL A 432 -17.87 8.55 -16.50
C VAL A 432 -17.20 9.63 -15.65
N VAL A 433 -17.95 10.70 -15.35
CA VAL A 433 -17.50 11.81 -14.52
C VAL A 433 -18.29 11.78 -13.21
N ARG A 434 -17.58 11.72 -12.08
CA ARG A 434 -18.16 11.78 -10.73
C ARG A 434 -17.67 13.04 -10.04
N VAL A 435 -18.60 13.80 -9.48
CA VAL A 435 -18.35 15.03 -8.71
C VAL A 435 -18.86 14.83 -7.29
N LYS A 436 -18.03 15.10 -6.29
CA LYS A 436 -18.41 15.04 -4.87
C LYS A 436 -18.53 16.44 -4.29
N THR A 437 -19.58 16.67 -3.52
CA THR A 437 -19.74 17.86 -2.68
C THR A 437 -19.36 17.57 -1.23
N GLU A 438 -18.65 18.49 -0.58
CA GLU A 438 -18.34 18.46 0.85
C GLU A 438 -18.93 19.64 1.59
N GLY A 439 -19.20 19.47 2.90
CA GLY A 439 -19.59 20.57 3.78
C GLY A 439 -20.92 21.24 3.43
N VAL A 440 -21.77 20.60 2.61
CA VAL A 440 -23.09 21.09 2.21
C VAL A 440 -24.14 20.02 2.43
N LYS A 441 -25.27 20.39 3.03
CA LYS A 441 -26.40 19.47 3.20
C LYS A 441 -27.09 19.24 1.86
N TYR A 442 -27.57 18.02 1.64
CA TYR A 442 -28.40 17.68 0.47
C TYR A 442 -29.57 18.65 0.28
N SER A 443 -30.21 19.08 1.38
CA SER A 443 -31.32 20.05 1.36
C SER A 443 -30.97 21.41 0.77
N ASP A 444 -29.69 21.77 0.73
CA ASP A 444 -29.20 23.09 0.33
C ASP A 444 -28.64 23.09 -1.11
N LEU A 445 -28.49 21.91 -1.72
CA LEU A 445 -28.00 21.74 -3.10
C LEU A 445 -29.09 22.06 -4.13
N ASP A 446 -28.72 22.81 -5.18
CA ASP A 446 -29.52 22.89 -6.41
C ASP A 446 -29.13 21.74 -7.34
N LEU A 447 -29.90 20.65 -7.28
CA LEU A 447 -29.62 19.43 -8.03
C LEU A 447 -29.63 19.62 -9.56
N ASN A 448 -30.27 20.67 -10.07
CA ASN A 448 -30.29 20.96 -11.51
C ASN A 448 -29.09 21.76 -11.98
N SER A 449 -28.32 22.35 -11.06
CA SER A 449 -27.15 23.16 -11.38
C SER A 449 -25.90 22.35 -11.71
N ALA A 450 -25.87 21.07 -11.32
CA ALA A 450 -24.69 20.22 -11.41
C ALA A 450 -24.33 19.88 -12.87
N ILE A 451 -23.26 20.50 -13.35
CA ILE A 451 -22.69 20.24 -14.69
C ILE A 451 -21.18 20.14 -14.61
N VAL A 452 -20.58 19.51 -15.62
CA VAL A 452 -19.14 19.60 -15.90
C VAL A 452 -18.96 20.23 -17.28
N THR A 453 -18.14 21.27 -17.35
CA THR A 453 -17.81 21.95 -18.60
C THR A 453 -16.41 21.56 -19.06
N THR A 454 -16.25 21.28 -20.35
CA THR A 454 -14.94 21.07 -20.97
C THR A 454 -14.34 22.42 -21.42
N ASP A 455 -13.02 22.51 -21.51
CA ASP A 455 -12.31 23.64 -22.15
C ASP A 455 -12.60 23.78 -23.66
N ARG A 456 -13.27 22.80 -24.26
CA ARG A 456 -13.78 22.80 -25.65
C ARG A 456 -15.25 23.24 -25.76
N GLY A 457 -15.89 23.60 -24.64
CA GLY A 457 -17.22 24.21 -24.60
C GLY A 457 -18.40 23.26 -24.50
N GLN A 458 -18.16 21.96 -24.29
CA GLN A 458 -19.22 20.98 -24.03
C GLN A 458 -19.64 21.01 -22.56
N ASN A 459 -20.93 20.78 -22.30
CA ASN A 459 -21.50 20.67 -20.96
C ASN A 459 -22.08 19.28 -20.76
N VAL A 460 -21.66 18.61 -19.70
CA VAL A 460 -22.17 17.32 -19.24
C VAL A 460 -23.09 17.58 -18.07
N LYS A 461 -24.38 17.27 -18.22
CA LYS A 461 -25.31 17.33 -17.09
C LYS A 461 -25.03 16.15 -16.16
N LEU A 462 -24.90 16.43 -14.87
CA LEU A 462 -24.75 15.40 -13.85
C LEU A 462 -26.10 15.14 -13.17
N LYS A 463 -26.30 13.91 -12.70
CA LYS A 463 -27.43 13.51 -11.86
C LYS A 463 -26.90 13.24 -10.46
N TYR A 464 -27.60 13.77 -9.46
CA TYR A 464 -27.33 13.39 -8.07
C TYR A 464 -27.57 11.89 -7.89
N SER A 465 -26.62 11.22 -7.25
CA SER A 465 -26.74 9.82 -6.84
C SER A 465 -27.04 9.76 -5.33
N CYS A 466 -26.04 9.60 -4.48
CA CYS A 466 -26.15 9.72 -3.02
C CYS A 466 -24.80 10.10 -2.40
N ASN A 467 -24.77 10.30 -1.07
CA ASN A 467 -23.56 10.66 -0.31
C ASN A 467 -22.85 11.93 -0.82
N GLY A 468 -23.57 12.83 -1.48
CA GLY A 468 -23.00 14.05 -2.06
C GLY A 468 -22.36 13.87 -3.45
N TYR A 469 -22.53 12.69 -4.07
CA TYR A 469 -22.05 12.44 -5.42
C TYR A 469 -23.06 12.87 -6.49
N PHE A 470 -22.51 13.34 -7.60
CA PHE A 470 -23.17 13.59 -8.86
C PHE A 470 -22.43 12.86 -9.97
N THR A 471 -23.15 12.13 -10.81
CA THR A 471 -22.57 11.29 -11.86
C THR A 471 -23.13 11.68 -13.22
N GLY A 472 -22.28 11.65 -14.25
CA GLY A 472 -22.69 11.83 -15.64
C GLY A 472 -21.70 11.18 -16.61
N ILE A 473 -22.06 11.12 -17.88
CA ILE A 473 -21.24 10.52 -18.93
C ILE A 473 -20.93 11.58 -19.98
N LEU A 474 -19.63 11.83 -20.21
CA LEU A 474 -19.14 12.59 -21.35
C LEU A 474 -18.91 11.64 -22.52
N ASP A 475 -19.73 11.75 -23.57
CA ASP A 475 -19.49 11.06 -24.83
C ASP A 475 -18.57 11.91 -25.73
N LEU A 476 -17.32 11.50 -25.86
CA LEU A 476 -16.29 12.18 -26.64
C LEU A 476 -16.63 12.19 -28.14
N ASN A 477 -17.21 11.11 -28.66
CA ASN A 477 -17.59 11.03 -30.08
C ASN A 477 -18.73 12.02 -30.38
N ALA A 478 -19.75 12.06 -29.54
CA ALA A 478 -20.84 13.01 -29.67
C ALA A 478 -20.36 14.47 -29.50
N ALA A 479 -19.32 14.68 -28.70
CA ALA A 479 -18.67 15.97 -28.51
C ALA A 479 -17.72 16.38 -29.65
N GLY A 480 -17.38 15.48 -30.58
CA GLY A 480 -16.37 15.70 -31.62
C GLY A 480 -14.94 15.78 -31.08
N ILE A 481 -14.66 15.07 -29.98
CA ILE A 481 -13.37 15.00 -29.29
C ILE A 481 -12.73 13.65 -29.59
N ASN A 482 -11.53 13.67 -30.16
CA ASN A 482 -10.79 12.46 -30.53
C ASN A 482 -9.80 12.05 -29.44
N LEU A 483 -9.48 10.75 -29.39
CA LEU A 483 -8.42 10.16 -28.57
C LEU A 483 -7.06 10.34 -29.27
N ASP A 484 -6.51 11.56 -29.24
CA ASP A 484 -5.40 12.01 -30.11
C ASP A 484 -4.16 12.52 -29.35
N GLN A 485 -3.98 12.10 -28.10
CA GLN A 485 -2.96 12.57 -27.15
C GLN A 485 -3.12 14.03 -26.69
N SER A 486 -4.16 14.76 -27.12
CA SER A 486 -4.41 16.10 -26.60
C SER A 486 -4.92 16.08 -25.15
N LYS A 487 -4.79 17.22 -24.48
CA LYS A 487 -5.35 17.44 -23.14
C LYS A 487 -6.81 17.88 -23.23
N LEU A 488 -7.59 17.53 -22.22
CA LEU A 488 -8.97 17.99 -22.04
C LEU A 488 -9.15 18.38 -20.57
N THR A 489 -9.44 19.65 -20.31
CA THR A 489 -9.76 20.10 -18.95
C THR A 489 -11.26 20.06 -18.71
N LEU A 490 -11.66 19.41 -17.61
CA LEU A 490 -13.03 19.30 -17.10
C LEU A 490 -13.17 20.19 -15.86
N THR A 491 -14.23 20.98 -15.77
CA THR A 491 -14.48 21.88 -14.63
C THR A 491 -15.88 21.63 -14.05
N PRO A 492 -15.99 21.26 -12.76
CA PRO A 492 -17.29 21.06 -12.12
C PRO A 492 -17.96 22.41 -11.82
N GLN A 493 -19.27 22.46 -11.96
CA GLN A 493 -20.11 23.55 -11.48
C GLN A 493 -21.29 22.97 -10.73
N VAL A 494 -21.31 23.18 -9.42
CA VAL A 494 -22.43 22.80 -8.55
C VAL A 494 -22.80 24.04 -7.73
N LYS A 495 -24.09 24.33 -7.62
CA LYS A 495 -24.62 25.47 -6.86
C LYS A 495 -25.47 25.03 -5.70
N THR A 496 -25.50 25.86 -4.67
CA THR A 496 -26.52 25.81 -3.62
C THR A 496 -27.78 26.57 -4.06
N LYS A 497 -28.90 26.33 -3.38
CA LYS A 497 -30.21 26.93 -3.70
C LYS A 497 -30.25 28.45 -3.60
N ASP A 498 -29.32 29.07 -2.88
CA ASP A 498 -29.13 30.51 -2.80
C ASP A 498 -28.33 31.09 -4.01
N GLY A 499 -27.90 30.23 -4.93
CA GLY A 499 -27.19 30.60 -6.15
C GLY A 499 -25.66 30.65 -6.02
N LYS A 500 -25.10 30.38 -4.83
CA LYS A 500 -23.64 30.31 -4.65
C LYS A 500 -23.07 29.09 -5.39
N THR A 501 -22.02 29.30 -6.18
CA THR A 501 -21.27 28.22 -6.84
C THR A 501 -20.23 27.69 -5.86
N LEU A 502 -20.18 26.37 -5.69
CA LEU A 502 -19.21 25.69 -4.85
C LEU A 502 -17.86 25.60 -5.58
N ALA A 503 -16.81 26.12 -4.96
CA ALA A 503 -15.43 25.96 -5.42
C ALA A 503 -14.81 24.70 -4.76
N ALA A 504 -13.74 24.15 -5.32
CA ALA A 504 -12.99 23.10 -4.62
C ALA A 504 -12.19 23.71 -3.45
N ALA A 505 -11.72 22.85 -2.54
CA ALA A 505 -10.90 23.27 -1.40
C ALA A 505 -9.56 23.91 -1.83
N ASP A 506 -9.04 23.50 -2.98
CA ASP A 506 -7.72 23.85 -3.53
C ASP A 506 -7.82 24.61 -4.88
N GLY A 507 -8.99 25.11 -5.26
CA GLY A 507 -9.18 25.86 -6.51
C GLY A 507 -10.60 25.80 -7.05
N ASN A 508 -10.75 25.63 -8.37
CA ASN A 508 -12.06 25.50 -9.02
C ASN A 508 -12.50 24.03 -9.22
N GLY A 509 -11.70 23.05 -8.75
CA GLY A 509 -12.00 21.63 -8.88
C GLY A 509 -11.80 21.06 -10.28
N SER A 510 -11.15 21.79 -11.18
CA SER A 510 -10.85 21.30 -12.52
C SER A 510 -9.85 20.15 -12.50
N VAL A 511 -10.05 19.20 -13.42
CA VAL A 511 -9.10 18.12 -13.70
C VAL A 511 -8.74 18.16 -15.18
N THR A 512 -7.48 17.92 -15.51
CA THR A 512 -6.98 17.81 -16.88
C THR A 512 -6.62 16.35 -17.16
N VAL A 513 -7.31 15.76 -18.14
CA VAL A 513 -7.03 14.40 -18.59
C VAL A 513 -6.27 14.40 -19.91
N LYS A 514 -5.55 13.30 -20.17
CA LYS A 514 -4.87 13.04 -21.44
C LYS A 514 -5.71 12.07 -22.28
N LEU A 515 -6.04 12.45 -23.51
CA LEU A 515 -6.93 11.67 -24.38
C LEU A 515 -6.14 10.64 -25.19
N GLY A 516 -6.43 9.36 -25.04
CA GLY A 516 -5.78 8.27 -25.77
C GLY A 516 -4.81 7.46 -24.93
N ALA A 517 -4.57 6.23 -25.38
CA ALA A 517 -3.66 5.29 -24.72
C ALA A 517 -2.24 5.86 -24.65
N LYS A 518 -1.48 5.48 -23.61
CA LYS A 518 -0.04 5.78 -23.59
C LYS A 518 0.58 5.18 -24.87
N PRO A 519 1.42 5.91 -25.62
CA PRO A 519 2.14 5.34 -26.75
C PRO A 519 2.85 4.04 -26.33
N GLU A 520 2.73 2.99 -27.13
CA GLU A 520 3.43 1.74 -26.86
C GLU A 520 4.94 2.00 -26.86
N GLN A 521 5.57 1.77 -25.71
CA GLN A 521 7.01 1.79 -25.57
C GLN A 521 7.50 0.36 -25.70
N THR A 522 8.40 0.12 -26.65
CA THR A 522 9.04 -1.18 -26.81
C THR A 522 9.96 -1.43 -25.63
N VAL A 523 10.09 -2.69 -25.19
CA VAL A 523 10.88 -3.05 -23.99
C VAL A 523 12.35 -2.65 -24.08
N ASP A 524 12.89 -2.50 -25.30
CA ASP A 524 14.25 -2.03 -25.56
C ASP A 524 14.44 -0.52 -25.34
N ASN A 525 13.37 0.27 -25.27
CA ASN A 525 13.41 1.65 -24.86
C ASN A 525 13.11 1.74 -23.36
N VAL A 526 14.16 1.77 -22.53
CA VAL A 526 14.01 1.90 -21.08
C VAL A 526 13.57 3.33 -20.76
N GLU A 527 14.28 4.33 -21.29
CA GLU A 527 13.94 5.75 -21.14
C GLU A 527 14.64 6.62 -22.19
N ASP A 528 13.87 7.42 -22.93
CA ASP A 528 14.36 8.42 -23.89
C ASP A 528 13.88 9.85 -23.57
N PHE A 529 13.10 10.04 -22.50
CA PHE A 529 12.57 11.31 -22.00
C PHE A 529 11.66 12.09 -22.97
N ASP A 530 11.56 11.69 -24.23
CA ASP A 530 10.77 12.34 -25.28
C ASP A 530 9.27 12.16 -25.11
N SER A 531 8.86 11.10 -24.41
CA SER A 531 7.44 10.80 -24.19
C SER A 531 6.74 11.73 -23.20
N TYR A 532 7.49 12.51 -22.40
CA TYR A 532 6.95 13.37 -21.37
C TYR A 532 6.58 14.76 -21.90
N ASP A 533 5.34 15.19 -21.66
CA ASP A 533 4.90 16.54 -22.03
C ASP A 533 5.64 17.61 -21.19
N ASN A 534 5.85 17.33 -19.90
CA ASN A 534 6.44 18.24 -18.91
C ASN A 534 7.11 17.48 -17.75
N GLU A 535 7.80 18.21 -16.87
CA GLU A 535 8.52 17.64 -15.71
C GLU A 535 7.60 16.93 -14.72
N ALA A 536 6.36 17.39 -14.54
CA ALA A 536 5.41 16.74 -13.62
C ALA A 536 5.07 15.31 -14.07
N GLU A 537 5.00 15.04 -15.38
CA GLU A 537 4.81 13.69 -15.91
C GLU A 537 6.05 12.82 -15.66
N LEU A 538 7.26 13.35 -15.90
CA LEU A 538 8.52 12.66 -15.59
C LEU A 538 8.62 12.30 -14.09
N GLN A 539 8.36 13.26 -13.22
CA GLN A 539 8.42 13.14 -11.76
C GLN A 539 7.26 12.31 -11.16
N SER A 540 6.32 11.87 -12.00
CA SER A 540 5.31 10.87 -11.64
C SER A 540 5.75 9.44 -11.96
N VAL A 541 6.70 9.27 -12.88
CA VAL A 541 7.28 7.98 -13.24
C VAL A 541 8.47 7.62 -12.35
N TYR A 542 9.25 8.64 -11.94
CA TYR A 542 10.41 8.47 -11.06
C TYR A 542 10.12 8.97 -9.65
N SER A 543 10.35 8.12 -8.64
CA SER A 543 10.37 8.54 -7.24
C SER A 543 11.78 9.00 -6.84
N PRO A 544 11.90 10.13 -6.11
CA PRO A 544 13.17 10.52 -5.52
C PRO A 544 13.57 9.53 -4.43
N SER A 545 14.88 9.32 -4.27
CA SER A 545 15.50 8.56 -3.19
C SER A 545 16.58 9.43 -2.58
N HIS A 546 16.38 9.88 -1.33
CA HIS A 546 17.24 10.87 -0.67
C HIS A 546 17.48 12.11 -1.56
N SER A 547 16.39 12.66 -2.12
CA SER A 547 16.41 13.85 -2.97
C SER A 547 15.00 14.45 -3.06
N THR A 548 14.83 15.50 -3.86
CA THR A 548 13.55 16.13 -4.17
C THR A 548 13.12 15.83 -5.60
N LYS A 549 11.81 15.83 -5.90
CA LYS A 549 11.31 15.72 -7.28
C LYS A 549 11.87 16.82 -8.19
N SER A 550 12.08 18.01 -7.64
CA SER A 550 12.62 19.16 -8.38
C SER A 550 14.04 18.97 -8.91
N ASN A 551 14.77 17.98 -8.38
CA ASN A 551 16.10 17.62 -8.84
C ASN A 551 16.10 16.71 -10.08
N LEU A 552 14.94 16.28 -10.57
CA LEU A 552 14.79 15.58 -11.85
C LEU A 552 14.00 16.46 -12.83
N THR A 553 14.68 16.92 -13.87
CA THR A 553 14.13 17.88 -14.84
C THR A 553 14.30 17.40 -16.28
N LEU A 554 13.62 18.06 -17.22
CA LEU A 554 13.77 17.85 -18.65
C LEU A 554 14.61 18.98 -19.27
N VAL A 555 15.62 18.63 -20.06
CA VAL A 555 16.45 19.58 -20.81
C VAL A 555 16.44 19.23 -22.30
N ASP A 556 16.89 20.14 -23.16
CA ASP A 556 17.10 19.81 -24.57
C ASP A 556 18.20 18.74 -24.70
N SER A 557 17.95 17.71 -25.52
CA SER A 557 18.94 16.66 -25.74
C SER A 557 20.21 17.24 -26.37
N PRO A 558 21.39 16.94 -25.79
CA PRO A 558 22.67 17.29 -26.41
C PRO A 558 23.05 16.34 -27.57
N GLU A 559 22.36 15.21 -27.72
CA GLU A 559 22.62 14.20 -28.76
C GLU A 559 21.77 14.45 -30.02
N ASP A 560 20.46 14.70 -29.87
CA ASP A 560 19.54 14.85 -30.99
C ASP A 560 18.69 16.13 -30.90
N ASN A 561 18.80 16.99 -31.90
CA ASN A 561 18.22 18.32 -31.87
C ASN A 561 16.69 18.28 -32.00
N GLY A 562 15.98 18.75 -30.98
CA GLY A 562 14.51 18.78 -30.92
C GLY A 562 13.90 17.66 -30.08
N THR A 563 14.73 16.81 -29.47
CA THR A 563 14.36 15.81 -28.46
C THR A 563 14.73 16.31 -27.05
N LYS A 564 14.23 15.64 -26.03
CA LYS A 564 14.47 15.94 -24.61
C LYS A 564 15.43 14.93 -24.00
N ALA A 565 16.15 15.35 -22.97
CA ALA A 565 16.96 14.50 -22.12
C ALA A 565 16.57 14.70 -20.65
N GLY A 566 16.83 13.70 -19.82
CA GLY A 566 16.68 13.79 -18.38
C GLY A 566 17.90 14.45 -17.74
N ASN A 567 17.67 15.33 -16.78
CA ASN A 567 18.74 15.96 -16.01
C ASN A 567 18.54 15.66 -14.52
N ILE A 568 19.58 15.10 -13.90
CA ILE A 568 19.64 14.81 -12.46
C ILE A 568 20.55 15.85 -11.81
N HIS A 569 19.95 16.73 -11.02
CA HIS A 569 20.65 17.64 -10.12
C HIS A 569 20.95 16.92 -8.80
N TYR A 570 22.21 16.83 -8.39
CA TYR A 570 22.55 16.34 -7.05
C TYR A 570 22.96 17.51 -6.14
N ASP A 571 22.55 17.46 -4.88
CA ASP A 571 22.93 18.43 -3.85
C ASP A 571 23.24 17.74 -2.53
N PHE A 572 24.53 17.49 -2.27
CA PHE A 572 25.04 16.89 -1.04
C PHE A 572 25.05 17.84 0.17
N VAL A 573 24.67 19.11 0.00
CA VAL A 573 24.46 20.03 1.14
C VAL A 573 23.08 19.79 1.73
N SER A 574 22.06 19.70 0.88
CA SER A 574 20.69 19.43 1.33
C SER A 574 20.47 17.94 1.57
N TYR A 575 20.97 17.07 0.70
CA TYR A 575 20.78 15.63 0.76
C TYR A 575 22.13 14.92 0.83
N PRO A 576 22.73 14.79 2.04
CA PRO A 576 24.04 14.18 2.22
C PRO A 576 24.11 12.75 1.67
N GLU A 577 25.33 12.24 1.52
CA GLU A 577 25.62 10.84 1.15
C GLU A 577 25.27 10.44 -0.29
N TYR A 578 24.02 10.54 -0.72
CA TYR A 578 23.61 10.15 -2.07
C TYR A 578 22.36 10.92 -2.51
N ASN A 579 22.17 11.06 -3.82
CA ASN A 579 20.93 11.54 -4.42
C ASN A 579 20.53 10.52 -5.49
N GLY A 580 19.25 10.18 -5.62
CA GLY A 580 18.84 9.26 -6.68
C GLY A 580 17.37 9.31 -7.06
N PHE A 581 17.07 8.62 -8.16
CA PHE A 581 15.74 8.50 -8.73
C PHE A 581 15.52 7.07 -9.21
N GLN A 582 14.33 6.54 -8.95
CA GLN A 582 13.98 5.17 -9.33
C GLN A 582 12.61 5.12 -9.99
N ARG A 583 12.46 4.22 -10.96
CA ARG A 583 11.18 3.85 -11.56
C ARG A 583 10.93 2.36 -11.40
N SER A 584 9.66 2.01 -11.29
CA SER A 584 9.22 0.63 -11.19
C SER A 584 8.55 0.17 -12.49
N HIS A 585 8.58 -1.15 -12.74
CA HIS A 585 7.94 -1.80 -13.87
C HIS A 585 6.85 -2.75 -13.37
N THR A 586 5.60 -2.38 -13.63
CA THR A 586 4.43 -3.22 -13.31
C THR A 586 3.56 -3.36 -14.56
N PRO A 587 3.38 -4.58 -15.11
CA PRO A 587 4.05 -5.82 -14.71
C PRO A 587 5.57 -5.75 -14.92
N LYS A 588 6.32 -6.66 -14.28
CA LYS A 588 7.78 -6.78 -14.46
C LYS A 588 8.12 -6.95 -15.95
N GLN A 589 9.23 -6.36 -16.38
CA GLN A 589 9.69 -6.44 -17.77
C GLN A 589 10.66 -7.59 -17.99
N ASP A 590 10.61 -8.18 -19.19
CA ASP A 590 11.57 -9.17 -19.65
C ASP A 590 12.68 -8.51 -20.48
N TRP A 591 13.85 -8.36 -19.87
CA TRP A 591 15.07 -7.84 -20.50
C TRP A 591 16.01 -8.95 -20.97
N SER A 592 15.64 -10.22 -20.82
CA SER A 592 16.53 -11.36 -21.06
C SER A 592 16.95 -11.52 -22.52
N GLY A 593 16.14 -11.02 -23.46
CA GLY A 593 16.43 -10.96 -24.90
C GLY A 593 17.52 -9.97 -25.30
N PHE A 594 18.14 -9.28 -24.34
CA PHE A 594 19.18 -8.28 -24.56
C PHE A 594 20.40 -8.58 -23.69
N SER A 595 21.60 -8.25 -24.18
CA SER A 595 22.85 -8.49 -23.48
C SER A 595 23.49 -7.22 -22.94
N LYS A 596 22.95 -6.04 -23.26
CA LYS A 596 23.52 -4.74 -22.87
C LYS A 596 22.45 -3.73 -22.50
N LEU A 597 22.82 -2.80 -21.63
CA LEU A 597 22.14 -1.54 -21.37
C LEU A 597 23.05 -0.40 -21.84
N ASN A 598 22.60 0.37 -22.82
CA ASN A 598 23.29 1.57 -23.29
C ASN A 598 22.59 2.82 -22.76
N MET A 599 23.33 3.90 -22.54
CA MET A 599 22.79 5.23 -22.26
C MET A 599 23.75 6.30 -22.75
N PHE A 600 23.22 7.41 -23.24
CA PHE A 600 24.01 8.62 -23.41
C PHE A 600 24.17 9.30 -22.04
N LEU A 601 25.41 9.67 -21.71
CA LEU A 601 25.76 10.34 -20.46
C LEU A 601 26.63 11.55 -20.77
N LYS A 602 26.16 12.72 -20.35
CA LYS A 602 27.00 13.92 -20.20
C LYS A 602 27.23 14.17 -18.72
N ALA A 603 28.41 13.77 -18.28
CA ALA A 603 28.89 13.95 -16.92
C ALA A 603 29.38 15.40 -16.67
N ASP A 604 29.63 15.72 -15.40
CA ASP A 604 30.06 17.05 -14.94
C ASP A 604 31.53 17.11 -14.51
N GLY A 605 32.27 16.01 -14.60
CA GLY A 605 33.67 15.92 -14.20
C GLY A 605 33.91 15.90 -12.70
N SER A 606 32.87 15.67 -11.88
CA SER A 606 32.96 15.68 -10.42
C SER A 606 33.70 14.48 -9.81
N ASP A 607 33.80 13.37 -10.55
CA ASP A 607 34.33 12.08 -10.05
C ASP A 607 33.60 11.58 -8.78
N HIS A 608 32.31 11.91 -8.69
CA HIS A 608 31.39 11.21 -7.79
C HIS A 608 31.12 9.78 -8.28
N LYS A 609 30.52 8.95 -7.43
CA LYS A 609 30.18 7.58 -7.81
C LYS A 609 28.79 7.58 -8.43
N PHE A 610 28.71 7.46 -9.75
CA PHE A 610 27.45 7.21 -10.44
C PHE A 610 27.09 5.72 -10.35
N VAL A 611 25.85 5.43 -9.99
CA VAL A 611 25.32 4.07 -9.79
C VAL A 611 24.14 3.87 -10.71
N VAL A 612 24.24 2.86 -11.56
CA VAL A 612 23.12 2.34 -12.35
C VAL A 612 22.65 1.05 -11.67
N GLN A 613 21.39 1.02 -11.25
CA GLN A 613 20.85 -0.06 -10.45
C GLN A 613 19.64 -0.73 -11.14
N VAL A 614 19.58 -2.06 -11.07
CA VAL A 614 18.50 -2.89 -11.62
C VAL A 614 18.03 -3.87 -10.55
N ASN A 615 16.74 -3.90 -10.23
CA ASN A 615 16.15 -4.98 -9.44
C ASN A 615 15.57 -6.05 -10.38
N ALA A 616 16.12 -7.25 -10.32
CA ALA A 616 15.77 -8.36 -11.19
C ALA A 616 15.51 -9.62 -10.36
N GLY A 617 14.30 -10.18 -10.48
CA GLY A 617 13.90 -11.35 -9.69
C GLY A 617 13.89 -11.13 -8.17
N GLY A 618 13.83 -9.87 -7.70
CA GLY A 618 13.88 -9.53 -6.27
C GLY A 618 15.28 -9.25 -5.72
N VAL A 619 16.33 -9.40 -6.54
CA VAL A 619 17.71 -9.10 -6.17
C VAL A 619 18.15 -7.80 -6.82
N THR A 620 18.86 -6.95 -6.08
CA THR A 620 19.30 -5.64 -6.57
C THR A 620 20.76 -5.69 -7.03
N PHE A 621 21.00 -5.29 -8.27
CA PHE A 621 22.32 -5.26 -8.89
C PHE A 621 22.72 -3.83 -9.27
N GLU A 622 24.01 -3.52 -9.14
CA GLU A 622 24.59 -2.21 -9.41
C GLU A 622 25.78 -2.32 -10.38
N ALA A 623 25.91 -1.30 -11.23
CA ALA A 623 27.08 -1.02 -12.04
C ALA A 623 27.52 0.44 -11.82
N TYR A 624 28.80 0.74 -12.05
CA TYR A 624 29.40 2.03 -11.69
C TYR A 624 30.14 2.70 -12.86
N PRO A 625 29.41 3.33 -13.81
CA PRO A 625 30.05 4.13 -14.85
C PRO A 625 30.82 5.32 -14.26
N LYS A 626 31.86 5.77 -14.96
CA LYS A 626 32.64 6.93 -14.54
C LYS A 626 32.00 8.24 -14.98
N ILE A 627 32.19 9.28 -14.16
CA ILE A 627 31.75 10.66 -14.40
C ILE A 627 32.89 11.68 -14.20
N ASP A 628 34.13 11.28 -14.48
CA ASP A 628 35.35 12.10 -14.35
C ASP A 628 35.62 13.01 -15.56
N GLY A 629 34.83 12.89 -16.62
CA GLY A 629 34.87 13.77 -17.81
C GLY A 629 33.61 14.65 -17.95
N THR A 630 33.66 15.63 -18.87
CA THR A 630 32.54 16.56 -19.15
C THR A 630 31.92 16.38 -20.54
N ASP A 631 32.54 15.57 -21.40
CA ASP A 631 32.07 15.34 -22.76
C ASP A 631 30.96 14.28 -22.76
N GLY A 632 29.92 14.53 -23.56
CA GLY A 632 28.85 13.57 -23.78
C GLY A 632 29.37 12.32 -24.49
N HIS A 633 29.05 11.14 -23.97
CA HIS A 633 29.46 9.86 -24.54
C HIS A 633 28.44 8.76 -24.22
N VAL A 634 28.47 7.67 -24.99
CA VAL A 634 27.63 6.50 -24.72
C VAL A 634 28.33 5.61 -23.69
N VAL A 635 27.64 5.33 -22.60
CA VAL A 635 27.98 4.29 -21.62
C VAL A 635 27.29 3.00 -22.06
N SER A 636 28.05 1.92 -22.15
CA SER A 636 27.55 0.57 -22.45
C SER A 636 27.86 -0.37 -21.29
N LEU A 637 26.81 -0.88 -20.63
CA LEU A 637 26.90 -1.84 -19.53
C LEU A 637 26.50 -3.23 -20.01
N ASN A 638 27.36 -4.22 -19.83
CA ASN A 638 27.14 -5.59 -20.23
C ASN A 638 26.41 -6.37 -19.12
N PHE A 639 25.37 -7.12 -19.48
CA PHE A 639 24.73 -8.06 -18.55
C PHE A 639 25.51 -9.38 -18.41
N GLY A 640 26.43 -9.66 -19.34
CA GLY A 640 27.18 -10.92 -19.37
C GLY A 640 26.50 -11.99 -20.22
N ASP A 641 26.98 -13.23 -20.11
CA ASP A 641 26.38 -14.40 -20.76
C ASP A 641 25.02 -14.80 -20.14
N ALA A 642 24.50 -15.98 -20.47
CA ALA A 642 23.20 -16.45 -19.97
C ALA A 642 23.16 -16.57 -18.43
N ASP A 643 24.29 -16.90 -17.81
CA ASP A 643 24.44 -17.03 -16.36
C ASP A 643 24.86 -15.71 -15.69
N GLY A 644 25.07 -14.64 -16.47
CA GLY A 644 25.52 -13.34 -16.02
C GLY A 644 27.05 -13.23 -15.83
N ASN A 645 27.84 -14.19 -16.34
CA ASN A 645 29.30 -14.10 -16.28
C ASN A 645 29.82 -13.03 -17.24
N GLY A 646 30.84 -12.30 -16.79
CA GLY A 646 31.42 -11.20 -17.57
C GLY A 646 30.53 -9.96 -17.71
N GLY A 647 29.45 -9.88 -16.93
CA GLY A 647 28.63 -8.67 -16.79
C GLY A 647 29.28 -7.64 -15.86
N ASP A 648 28.89 -6.37 -16.06
CA ASP A 648 29.35 -5.22 -15.27
C ASP A 648 28.55 -5.05 -13.97
N PHE A 649 27.41 -5.74 -13.85
CA PHE A 649 26.51 -5.68 -12.71
C PHE A 649 26.91 -6.69 -11.63
N ALA A 650 26.93 -6.24 -10.38
CA ALA A 650 27.11 -7.06 -9.19
C ALA A 650 26.00 -6.77 -8.17
N PRO A 651 25.63 -7.73 -7.30
CA PRO A 651 24.70 -7.46 -6.21
C PRO A 651 25.14 -6.20 -5.44
N ALA A 652 24.17 -5.35 -5.10
CA ALA A 652 24.43 -4.11 -4.38
C ALA A 652 25.24 -4.41 -3.13
N SER A 653 26.18 -3.52 -2.76
CA SER A 653 27.14 -3.84 -1.69
C SER A 653 26.50 -4.05 -0.31
N TRP A 654 25.28 -3.55 -0.11
CA TRP A 654 24.46 -3.74 1.09
C TRP A 654 23.59 -5.01 1.02
N ASP A 655 23.37 -5.58 -0.17
CA ASP A 655 22.63 -6.84 -0.37
C ASP A 655 23.52 -8.05 -0.10
N THR A 656 23.89 -8.20 1.17
CA THR A 656 24.80 -9.26 1.61
C THR A 656 24.21 -10.65 1.49
N ALA A 657 22.88 -10.78 1.55
CA ALA A 657 22.15 -12.04 1.39
C ALA A 657 22.36 -12.66 0.00
N HIS A 658 22.51 -11.83 -1.03
CA HIS A 658 22.73 -12.25 -2.41
C HIS A 658 24.18 -12.06 -2.88
N ALA A 659 25.13 -11.86 -1.96
CA ALA A 659 26.52 -11.61 -2.30
C ALA A 659 27.09 -12.70 -3.24
N GLY A 660 27.67 -12.26 -4.36
CA GLY A 660 28.26 -13.15 -5.36
C GLY A 660 27.29 -13.69 -6.41
N MET A 661 25.97 -13.50 -6.26
CA MET A 661 25.01 -13.77 -7.32
C MET A 661 25.32 -12.98 -8.59
N LYS A 662 24.88 -13.48 -9.74
CA LYS A 662 25.10 -12.89 -11.06
C LYS A 662 23.77 -12.55 -11.70
N LEU A 663 23.74 -11.43 -12.43
CA LEU A 663 22.55 -10.98 -13.17
C LEU A 663 22.34 -11.84 -14.42
N SER A 664 21.77 -13.03 -14.22
CA SER A 664 21.49 -13.99 -15.28
C SER A 664 20.31 -13.60 -16.16
N GLN A 665 20.20 -14.22 -17.34
CA GLN A 665 19.02 -14.11 -18.21
C GLN A 665 17.71 -14.49 -17.49
N LYS A 666 17.76 -15.48 -16.59
CA LYS A 666 16.61 -15.86 -15.75
C LYS A 666 16.13 -14.70 -14.88
N LEU A 667 17.05 -13.98 -14.22
CA LEU A 667 16.69 -12.82 -13.41
C LEU A 667 16.21 -11.65 -14.28
N LEU A 668 16.89 -11.40 -15.41
CA LEU A 668 16.49 -10.37 -16.39
C LEU A 668 15.11 -10.60 -16.99
N SER A 669 14.56 -11.81 -16.96
CA SER A 669 13.17 -12.06 -17.37
C SER A 669 12.13 -11.45 -16.43
N LYS A 670 12.55 -10.94 -15.26
CA LYS A 670 11.69 -10.43 -14.19
C LYS A 670 12.26 -9.12 -13.60
N VAL A 671 12.54 -8.12 -14.44
CA VAL A 671 13.00 -6.79 -13.99
C VAL A 671 11.84 -6.01 -13.39
N GLY A 672 11.97 -5.66 -12.10
CA GLY A 672 10.95 -4.93 -11.33
C GLY A 672 11.21 -3.44 -11.20
N SER A 673 12.46 -2.99 -11.23
CA SER A 673 12.80 -1.56 -11.16
C SER A 673 14.15 -1.24 -11.77
N PHE A 674 14.31 0.04 -12.11
CA PHE A 674 15.53 0.65 -12.62
C PHE A 674 15.77 1.97 -11.88
N ALA A 675 16.99 2.19 -11.41
CA ALA A 675 17.32 3.36 -10.61
C ALA A 675 18.71 3.92 -10.92
N LEU A 676 18.87 5.22 -10.63
CA LEU A 676 20.05 6.02 -10.92
C LEU A 676 20.42 6.80 -9.66
N TYR A 677 21.64 6.64 -9.16
CA TYR A 677 22.13 7.34 -7.97
C TYR A 677 23.48 8.01 -8.22
N ILE A 678 23.72 9.11 -7.52
CA ILE A 678 25.01 9.77 -7.41
C ILE A 678 25.39 9.78 -5.93
N ASN A 679 26.47 9.07 -5.59
CA ASN A 679 26.96 9.00 -4.21
C ASN A 679 28.13 9.98 -4.02
N ASP A 680 28.13 10.67 -2.88
CA ASP A 680 29.21 11.54 -2.46
C ASP A 680 30.49 10.69 -2.27
N ASN A 681 31.54 11.02 -3.02
CA ASN A 681 32.83 10.32 -2.95
C ASN A 681 33.81 11.08 -2.03
N GLY A 682 33.31 12.07 -1.29
CA GLY A 682 34.02 12.88 -0.31
C GLY A 682 35.14 13.73 -0.92
N GLY A 683 36.01 14.24 -0.05
CA GLY A 683 37.14 15.10 -0.44
C GLY A 683 36.74 16.53 -0.80
N ASN A 684 37.52 17.18 -1.65
CA ASN A 684 37.27 18.56 -2.12
C ASN A 684 36.37 18.62 -3.37
N ARG A 685 35.57 17.59 -3.61
CA ARG A 685 34.67 17.52 -4.77
C ARG A 685 33.51 18.53 -4.65
N PRO A 686 32.94 18.99 -5.76
CA PRO A 686 31.74 19.85 -5.74
C PRO A 686 30.62 19.19 -4.93
N LYS A 687 29.90 19.98 -4.12
CA LYS A 687 28.75 19.46 -3.35
C LYS A 687 27.44 19.48 -4.13
N SER A 688 27.43 20.06 -5.32
CA SER A 688 26.31 19.98 -6.24
C SER A 688 26.79 19.96 -7.68
N GLY A 689 25.95 19.45 -8.56
CA GLY A 689 26.23 19.29 -9.99
C GLY A 689 25.07 18.62 -10.71
N ASP A 690 25.26 18.38 -12.01
CA ASP A 690 24.20 17.94 -12.91
C ASP A 690 24.71 16.83 -13.83
N LEU A 691 23.98 15.72 -13.90
CA LEU A 691 24.20 14.67 -14.90
C LEU A 691 23.05 14.71 -15.91
N THR A 692 23.37 14.81 -17.20
CA THR A 692 22.37 14.70 -18.27
C THR A 692 22.42 13.31 -18.88
N LEU A 693 21.26 12.66 -18.94
CA LEU A 693 21.06 11.29 -19.39
C LEU A 693 20.04 11.27 -20.52
N ASP A 694 20.29 10.42 -21.51
CA ASP A 694 19.40 10.26 -22.66
C ASP A 694 19.53 8.84 -23.24
N SER A 695 18.57 8.42 -24.05
CA SER A 695 18.60 7.20 -24.85
C SER A 695 19.03 5.95 -24.07
N ILE A 696 18.42 5.73 -22.91
CA ILE A 696 18.62 4.52 -22.10
C ILE A 696 17.91 3.35 -22.78
N LYS A 697 18.69 2.46 -23.40
CA LYS A 697 18.19 1.44 -24.33
C LYS A 697 18.83 0.09 -24.09
N LEU A 698 18.05 -0.98 -24.23
CA LEU A 698 18.55 -2.35 -24.26
C LEU A 698 19.08 -2.69 -25.67
N ASP A 699 20.21 -3.38 -25.73
CA ASP A 699 20.87 -3.76 -26.98
C ASP A 699 21.55 -5.13 -26.85
N GLY A 700 22.17 -5.62 -27.93
CA GLY A 700 22.77 -6.94 -27.98
C GLY A 700 21.71 -8.02 -27.99
N LYS A 701 20.78 -7.94 -28.96
CA LYS A 701 19.71 -8.92 -29.14
C LYS A 701 20.25 -10.34 -29.10
N ARG A 702 19.63 -11.17 -28.27
CA ARG A 702 19.90 -12.60 -28.08
C ARG A 702 18.58 -13.32 -27.84
N ASP A 703 18.60 -14.64 -27.83
CA ASP A 703 17.42 -15.42 -27.46
C ASP A 703 17.00 -15.02 -26.04
N ALA A 704 15.73 -14.63 -25.88
CA ALA A 704 15.17 -14.38 -24.57
C ALA A 704 15.24 -15.65 -23.72
N TYR A 705 15.32 -15.48 -22.41
CA TYR A 705 15.17 -16.56 -21.46
C TYR A 705 13.78 -17.18 -21.63
N ALA A 706 13.74 -18.26 -22.40
CA ALA A 706 12.76 -19.29 -22.13
C ALA A 706 13.32 -20.07 -20.94
N PRO A 707 12.54 -20.32 -19.86
CA PRO A 707 12.90 -21.43 -18.98
C PRO A 707 13.15 -22.64 -19.88
N ASN A 708 14.16 -23.46 -19.57
CA ASN A 708 14.31 -24.77 -20.19
C ASN A 708 13.00 -25.53 -19.93
N THR A 709 12.05 -25.38 -20.84
CA THR A 709 11.34 -26.54 -21.31
C THR A 709 12.46 -27.33 -21.97
N ASN A 710 13.00 -28.32 -21.27
CA ASN A 710 13.45 -29.47 -22.06
C ASN A 710 12.27 -29.73 -23.02
N PRO A 711 12.47 -29.83 -24.33
CA PRO A 711 11.50 -30.60 -25.09
C PRO A 711 11.59 -31.99 -24.44
N THR A 712 10.72 -32.25 -23.46
CA THR A 712 10.55 -33.56 -22.85
C THR A 712 10.40 -34.47 -24.05
N PRO A 713 11.35 -35.42 -24.25
CA PRO A 713 11.57 -36.06 -25.53
C PRO A 713 10.25 -36.54 -26.07
N GLY A 714 9.76 -35.89 -27.14
CA GLY A 714 8.38 -35.94 -27.63
C GLY A 714 7.39 -36.44 -26.58
N ASN A 715 6.82 -35.55 -25.75
CA ASN A 715 5.91 -35.90 -24.66
C ASN A 715 4.98 -37.08 -25.03
N THR A 716 5.32 -38.26 -24.51
CA THR A 716 4.48 -39.45 -24.66
C THR A 716 3.39 -39.51 -23.59
N ALA A 717 3.39 -38.56 -22.64
CA ALA A 717 2.34 -38.47 -21.64
C ALA A 717 1.03 -38.12 -22.37
N LYS A 718 0.07 -39.01 -22.20
CA LYS A 718 -1.31 -38.83 -22.67
C LYS A 718 -2.11 -38.40 -21.47
N ALA A 719 -3.05 -37.49 -21.68
CA ALA A 719 -4.05 -37.11 -20.68
C ALA A 719 -4.48 -38.32 -19.84
N GLN A 720 -4.25 -38.24 -18.53
CA GLN A 720 -4.57 -39.30 -17.58
C GLN A 720 -5.84 -38.90 -16.83
N SER A 721 -6.89 -39.69 -16.99
CA SER A 721 -8.07 -39.55 -16.14
C SER A 721 -7.73 -40.04 -14.74
N VAL A 722 -7.97 -39.19 -13.74
CA VAL A 722 -7.85 -39.52 -12.32
C VAL A 722 -9.16 -40.13 -11.84
N ASP A 723 -10.29 -39.48 -12.15
CA ASP A 723 -11.63 -40.00 -11.87
C ASP A 723 -12.71 -39.23 -12.67
N ASP A 724 -13.54 -39.94 -13.44
CA ASP A 724 -14.73 -39.40 -14.11
C ASP A 724 -16.04 -39.79 -13.41
N PHE A 725 -15.93 -40.52 -12.29
CA PHE A 725 -17.01 -41.05 -11.45
C PHE A 725 -18.03 -41.97 -12.14
N SER A 726 -17.87 -42.23 -13.43
CA SER A 726 -18.85 -42.97 -14.24
C SER A 726 -18.75 -44.49 -14.05
N GLY A 727 -17.61 -44.96 -13.52
CA GLY A 727 -17.37 -46.37 -13.19
C GLY A 727 -17.97 -46.87 -11.88
N TYR A 728 -18.49 -45.98 -11.02
CA TYR A 728 -19.06 -46.36 -9.73
C TYR A 728 -20.53 -46.79 -9.87
N SER A 729 -20.88 -47.97 -9.34
CA SER A 729 -22.25 -48.51 -9.42
C SER A 729 -23.24 -47.82 -8.49
N ASP A 730 -22.74 -47.29 -7.37
CA ASP A 730 -23.51 -46.72 -6.27
C ASP A 730 -22.59 -45.84 -5.39
N ASP A 731 -23.19 -45.14 -4.44
CA ASP A 731 -22.49 -44.27 -3.49
C ASP A 731 -21.43 -45.02 -2.70
N ALA A 732 -21.68 -46.26 -2.29
CA ALA A 732 -20.75 -47.04 -1.48
C ALA A 732 -19.46 -47.38 -2.24
N ALA A 733 -19.55 -47.63 -3.55
CA ALA A 733 -18.39 -47.81 -4.42
C ALA A 733 -17.57 -46.52 -4.55
N ALA A 734 -18.23 -45.36 -4.73
CA ALA A 734 -17.55 -44.07 -4.82
C ALA A 734 -16.90 -43.66 -3.50
N GLN A 735 -17.62 -43.83 -2.39
CA GLN A 735 -17.14 -43.63 -1.01
C GLN A 735 -15.91 -44.50 -0.73
N SER A 736 -15.96 -45.79 -1.08
CA SER A 736 -14.82 -46.69 -0.87
C SER A 736 -13.59 -46.25 -1.65
N ALA A 737 -13.75 -45.71 -2.86
CA ALA A 737 -12.65 -45.25 -3.69
C ALA A 737 -12.03 -43.92 -3.23
N TRP A 738 -12.83 -43.04 -2.61
CA TRP A 738 -12.42 -41.73 -2.08
C TRP A 738 -12.25 -41.69 -0.55
N GLY A 739 -12.23 -42.86 0.08
CA GLY A 739 -12.17 -43.03 1.53
C GLY A 739 -10.78 -43.19 2.13
N ASN A 740 -9.70 -42.80 1.42
CA ASN A 740 -8.33 -42.99 1.92
C ASN A 740 -8.07 -42.27 3.27
N ARG A 741 -8.83 -41.20 3.55
CA ARG A 741 -8.81 -40.46 4.82
C ARG A 741 -10.03 -40.70 5.71
N GLY A 742 -10.91 -41.64 5.34
CA GLY A 742 -12.22 -41.79 5.97
C GLY A 742 -13.19 -40.71 5.48
N HIS A 743 -14.08 -40.24 6.37
CA HIS A 743 -14.96 -39.08 6.14
C HIS A 743 -15.95 -39.20 4.97
N THR A 744 -16.15 -40.40 4.44
CA THR A 744 -16.91 -40.63 3.21
C THR A 744 -18.41 -40.40 3.32
N GLU A 745 -18.96 -40.18 4.52
CA GLU A 745 -20.39 -39.91 4.74
C GLU A 745 -20.88 -38.62 4.06
N VAL A 746 -19.97 -37.70 3.72
CA VAL A 746 -20.27 -36.45 3.00
C VAL A 746 -20.34 -36.65 1.48
N LEU A 747 -20.05 -37.85 1.00
CA LEU A 747 -19.95 -38.17 -0.42
C LEU A 747 -21.16 -38.95 -0.94
N SER A 748 -21.66 -38.55 -2.11
CA SER A 748 -22.67 -39.29 -2.87
C SER A 748 -22.46 -39.08 -4.37
N LEU A 749 -22.95 -39.99 -5.22
CA LEU A 749 -22.95 -39.80 -6.66
C LEU A 749 -24.05 -38.81 -7.07
N ASP A 750 -23.70 -37.90 -7.97
CA ASP A 750 -24.61 -36.89 -8.55
C ASP A 750 -24.57 -36.95 -10.08
N GLU A 751 -25.52 -36.29 -10.74
CA GLU A 751 -25.51 -36.08 -12.19
C GLU A 751 -24.39 -35.11 -12.58
N GLY A 752 -23.61 -35.50 -13.59
CA GLY A 752 -22.48 -34.73 -14.07
C GLY A 752 -22.88 -33.54 -14.97
N PRO A 753 -21.89 -32.81 -15.49
CA PRO A 753 -22.08 -31.61 -16.33
C PRO A 753 -22.69 -31.90 -17.70
N THR A 754 -22.62 -33.14 -18.18
CA THR A 754 -23.18 -33.57 -19.47
C THR A 754 -24.18 -34.71 -19.27
N ASP A 755 -25.15 -34.82 -20.16
CA ASP A 755 -26.15 -35.88 -20.08
C ASP A 755 -25.50 -37.28 -20.03
N GLY A 756 -25.82 -38.03 -18.98
CA GLY A 756 -25.27 -39.36 -18.71
C GLY A 756 -23.92 -39.40 -17.97
N SER A 757 -23.21 -38.28 -17.75
CA SER A 757 -22.00 -38.29 -16.93
C SER A 757 -22.31 -38.27 -15.44
N LYS A 758 -21.32 -38.64 -14.62
CA LYS A 758 -21.42 -38.70 -13.15
C LYS A 758 -20.49 -37.70 -12.50
N ALA A 759 -20.84 -37.33 -11.27
CA ALA A 759 -20.05 -36.48 -10.40
C ALA A 759 -20.02 -37.05 -8.99
N LEU A 760 -19.02 -36.64 -8.21
CA LEU A 760 -18.99 -36.84 -6.78
C LEU A 760 -19.47 -35.58 -6.08
N ARG A 761 -20.62 -35.67 -5.43
CA ARG A 761 -21.13 -34.62 -4.55
C ARG A 761 -20.42 -34.67 -3.21
N PHE A 762 -19.89 -33.54 -2.79
CA PHE A 762 -19.35 -33.27 -1.47
C PHE A 762 -20.30 -32.29 -0.76
N LYS A 763 -21.03 -32.80 0.24
CA LYS A 763 -21.93 -32.00 1.08
C LYS A 763 -21.54 -32.12 2.55
N TYR A 764 -21.19 -31.00 3.16
CA TYR A 764 -20.75 -30.98 4.56
C TYR A 764 -21.27 -29.76 5.30
N ASP A 765 -21.69 -29.97 6.54
CA ASP A 765 -22.07 -28.91 7.48
C ASP A 765 -20.88 -28.58 8.39
N PHE A 766 -20.66 -27.30 8.65
CA PHE A 766 -19.49 -26.85 9.40
C PHE A 766 -19.63 -26.98 10.91
N SER A 767 -20.60 -27.75 11.44
CA SER A 767 -20.80 -27.84 12.90
C SER A 767 -19.59 -28.39 13.64
N ASN A 768 -18.75 -29.18 12.95
CA ASN A 768 -17.54 -29.81 13.51
C ASN A 768 -16.24 -29.16 13.01
N GLY A 769 -16.30 -27.97 12.41
CA GLY A 769 -15.16 -27.20 11.93
C GLY A 769 -15.11 -27.06 10.41
N GLY A 770 -14.35 -26.06 9.93
CA GLY A 770 -14.32 -25.65 8.54
C GLY A 770 -13.57 -26.59 7.58
N TRP A 771 -12.63 -27.41 8.09
CA TRP A 771 -11.84 -28.35 7.30
C TRP A 771 -12.31 -29.78 7.53
N TYR A 772 -12.79 -30.41 6.47
CA TYR A 772 -13.21 -31.80 6.44
C TYR A 772 -12.78 -32.38 5.10
N ASP A 773 -11.99 -33.45 5.09
CA ASP A 773 -11.30 -33.90 3.88
C ASP A 773 -11.63 -35.35 3.50
N VAL A 774 -11.64 -35.59 2.19
CA VAL A 774 -11.73 -36.92 1.57
C VAL A 774 -10.59 -37.06 0.59
N ALA A 775 -10.17 -38.29 0.31
CA ALA A 775 -8.98 -38.50 -0.51
C ALA A 775 -9.03 -39.79 -1.32
N LYS A 776 -8.54 -39.71 -2.54
CA LYS A 776 -8.27 -40.86 -3.40
C LYS A 776 -6.78 -41.19 -3.34
N TYR A 777 -6.47 -42.42 -2.98
CA TYR A 777 -5.10 -42.93 -3.08
C TYR A 777 -4.75 -43.17 -4.55
N LEU A 778 -3.59 -42.66 -4.99
CA LEU A 778 -3.12 -42.73 -6.38
C LEU A 778 -1.94 -43.68 -6.58
N ASP A 779 -1.52 -44.41 -5.53
CA ASP A 779 -0.51 -45.48 -5.60
C ASP A 779 0.82 -45.07 -6.26
N GLY A 780 1.27 -43.83 -6.03
CA GLY A 780 2.50 -43.31 -6.61
C GLY A 780 2.36 -42.99 -8.11
N ALA A 781 1.20 -42.48 -8.54
CA ALA A 781 0.95 -42.09 -9.92
C ALA A 781 2.02 -41.13 -10.42
N ASN A 782 2.53 -41.39 -11.62
CA ASN A 782 3.53 -40.54 -12.25
C ASN A 782 2.85 -39.52 -13.16
N TRP A 783 2.91 -38.25 -12.77
CA TRP A 783 2.41 -37.11 -13.53
C TRP A 783 3.53 -36.31 -14.20
N SER A 784 4.75 -36.84 -14.26
CA SER A 784 5.85 -36.19 -14.97
C SER A 784 5.49 -35.98 -16.44
N GLY A 785 5.56 -34.72 -16.89
CA GLY A 785 5.18 -34.31 -18.24
C GLY A 785 3.73 -33.86 -18.40
N GLU A 786 2.90 -34.03 -17.37
CA GLU A 786 1.60 -33.36 -17.25
C GLU A 786 1.82 -31.91 -16.78
N SER A 787 0.92 -31.01 -17.15
CA SER A 787 1.09 -29.57 -16.90
C SER A 787 -0.09 -28.94 -16.19
N VAL A 788 -1.28 -29.50 -16.36
CA VAL A 788 -2.52 -28.97 -15.82
C VAL A 788 -3.32 -30.08 -15.16
N LEU A 789 -3.79 -29.84 -13.94
CA LEU A 789 -4.87 -30.60 -13.33
C LEU A 789 -6.19 -29.90 -13.64
N ALA A 790 -7.04 -30.59 -14.38
CA ALA A 790 -8.31 -30.09 -14.87
C ALA A 790 -9.48 -30.89 -14.28
N PHE A 791 -10.54 -30.21 -13.87
CA PHE A 791 -11.75 -30.81 -13.34
C PHE A 791 -12.92 -29.81 -13.43
N GLN A 792 -14.15 -30.31 -13.31
CA GLN A 792 -15.35 -29.46 -13.25
C GLN A 792 -15.88 -29.40 -11.82
N VAL A 793 -16.30 -28.21 -11.39
CA VAL A 793 -16.92 -27.96 -10.09
C VAL A 793 -18.29 -27.34 -10.29
N LYS A 794 -19.30 -27.91 -9.63
CA LYS A 794 -20.63 -27.32 -9.48
C LYS A 794 -20.63 -26.46 -8.22
N GLY A 795 -20.67 -25.14 -8.41
CA GLY A 795 -20.74 -24.18 -7.32
C GLY A 795 -22.15 -24.11 -6.71
N ASP A 796 -22.21 -23.77 -5.42
CA ASP A 796 -23.45 -23.64 -4.64
C ASP A 796 -23.81 -22.19 -4.27
N GLY A 797 -22.94 -21.23 -4.62
CA GLY A 797 -23.11 -19.83 -4.27
C GLY A 797 -22.93 -19.51 -2.79
N SER A 798 -22.43 -20.45 -1.98
CA SER A 798 -22.23 -20.27 -0.54
C SER A 798 -21.16 -19.25 -0.19
N GLY A 799 -20.22 -18.98 -1.11
CA GLY A 799 -19.03 -18.17 -0.86
C GLY A 799 -17.96 -18.89 -0.01
N ASN A 800 -18.18 -20.16 0.35
CA ASN A 800 -17.15 -21.04 0.92
C ASN A 800 -16.16 -21.50 -0.15
N ALA A 801 -15.22 -22.37 0.20
CA ALA A 801 -14.26 -22.92 -0.76
C ALA A 801 -14.07 -24.43 -0.63
N ILE A 802 -13.62 -25.04 -1.71
CA ILE A 802 -13.07 -26.39 -1.74
C ILE A 802 -11.55 -26.27 -1.79
N GLY A 803 -10.85 -26.89 -0.85
CA GLY A 803 -9.42 -27.13 -0.92
C GLY A 803 -9.11 -28.34 -1.79
N LEU A 804 -8.13 -28.20 -2.68
CA LEU A 804 -7.53 -29.27 -3.46
C LEU A 804 -6.10 -29.44 -2.99
N GLN A 805 -5.77 -30.60 -2.41
CA GLN A 805 -4.41 -30.89 -1.95
C GLN A 805 -3.82 -32.10 -2.70
N ILE A 806 -2.63 -31.92 -3.26
CA ILE A 806 -1.87 -32.97 -3.94
C ILE A 806 -0.77 -33.45 -3.00
N GLY A 807 -0.87 -34.70 -2.55
CA GLY A 807 0.14 -35.33 -1.70
C GLY A 807 1.14 -36.12 -2.54
N THR A 808 2.43 -35.85 -2.39
CA THR A 808 3.52 -36.61 -3.02
C THR A 808 3.96 -37.77 -2.14
N SER A 809 4.65 -38.74 -2.73
CA SER A 809 5.11 -39.95 -2.02
C SER A 809 6.28 -39.69 -1.07
N ASP A 810 7.04 -38.61 -1.29
CA ASP A 810 8.07 -38.10 -0.37
C ASP A 810 7.48 -37.24 0.77
N GLY A 811 6.16 -37.07 0.82
CA GLY A 811 5.44 -36.51 1.96
C GLY A 811 5.11 -35.02 1.87
N LYS A 812 5.36 -34.36 0.75
CA LYS A 812 4.95 -32.96 0.52
C LYS A 812 3.47 -32.90 0.14
N TYR A 813 2.81 -31.81 0.50
CA TYR A 813 1.41 -31.57 0.17
C TYR A 813 1.20 -30.16 -0.34
N PHE A 814 0.75 -30.03 -1.58
CA PHE A 814 0.52 -28.76 -2.24
C PHE A 814 -0.96 -28.43 -2.26
N LEU A 815 -1.35 -27.25 -1.78
CA LEU A 815 -2.75 -26.84 -1.63
C LEU A 815 -3.11 -25.71 -2.59
N ALA A 816 -4.22 -25.86 -3.31
CA ALA A 816 -4.92 -24.80 -4.01
C ALA A 816 -6.37 -24.73 -3.53
N SER A 817 -7.02 -23.57 -3.62
CA SER A 817 -8.41 -23.40 -3.15
C SER A 817 -9.30 -22.88 -4.28
N VAL A 818 -10.50 -23.44 -4.40
CA VAL A 818 -11.54 -23.02 -5.34
C VAL A 818 -12.70 -22.45 -4.56
N LYS A 819 -12.93 -21.14 -4.69
CA LYS A 819 -14.07 -20.47 -4.06
C LYS A 819 -15.38 -20.78 -4.79
N LEU A 820 -16.44 -21.06 -4.05
CA LEU A 820 -17.79 -21.40 -4.51
C LEU A 820 -18.71 -20.17 -4.50
N ASP A 821 -18.28 -19.07 -5.13
CA ASP A 821 -19.06 -17.84 -5.28
C ASP A 821 -19.85 -17.77 -6.60
N PHE A 822 -20.12 -18.94 -7.18
CA PHE A 822 -20.91 -19.12 -8.39
C PHE A 822 -21.89 -20.28 -8.20
N THR A 823 -22.93 -20.34 -9.02
CA THR A 823 -23.85 -21.48 -9.10
C THR A 823 -23.70 -22.18 -10.44
N GLY A 824 -23.88 -23.50 -10.47
CA GLY A 824 -23.73 -24.31 -11.69
C GLY A 824 -22.28 -24.74 -11.98
N TRP A 825 -22.08 -25.41 -13.11
CA TRP A 825 -20.80 -26.04 -13.49
C TRP A 825 -19.79 -25.04 -14.03
N LYS A 826 -18.54 -25.17 -13.60
CA LYS A 826 -17.38 -24.39 -14.06
C LYS A 826 -16.17 -25.30 -14.23
N GLN A 827 -15.46 -25.12 -15.36
CA GLN A 827 -14.16 -25.75 -15.59
C GLN A 827 -13.10 -25.08 -14.71
N ILE A 828 -12.33 -25.88 -13.98
CA ILE A 828 -11.19 -25.46 -13.18
C ILE A 828 -9.94 -26.08 -13.79
N GLU A 829 -8.94 -25.24 -14.03
CA GLU A 829 -7.61 -25.64 -14.51
C GLU A 829 -6.57 -25.09 -13.56
N ILE A 830 -5.74 -25.97 -13.02
CA ILE A 830 -4.69 -25.62 -12.08
C ILE A 830 -3.36 -26.03 -12.72
N PRO A 831 -2.54 -25.06 -13.15
CA PRO A 831 -1.17 -25.32 -13.54
C PRO A 831 -0.44 -26.03 -12.39
N LEU A 832 0.24 -27.14 -12.71
CA LEU A 832 0.86 -27.98 -11.70
C LEU A 832 2.21 -27.43 -11.24
N VAL A 833 3.05 -27.01 -12.19
CA VAL A 833 4.43 -26.59 -11.92
C VAL A 833 4.53 -25.06 -11.83
N ASP A 834 5.35 -24.56 -10.91
CA ASP A 834 5.65 -23.13 -10.72
C ASP A 834 4.41 -22.24 -10.51
N ASN A 835 3.28 -22.84 -10.09
CA ASN A 835 2.05 -22.15 -9.82
C ASN A 835 2.05 -21.58 -8.39
N ALA A 836 2.12 -20.26 -8.28
CA ALA A 836 2.10 -19.54 -7.00
C ALA A 836 0.82 -19.76 -6.16
N ASN A 837 -0.25 -20.30 -6.74
CA ASN A 837 -1.49 -20.64 -6.04
C ASN A 837 -1.58 -22.13 -5.65
N LEU A 838 -0.57 -22.94 -5.99
CA LEU A 838 -0.46 -24.36 -5.63
C LEU A 838 0.88 -24.55 -4.89
N THR A 839 0.86 -24.28 -3.59
CA THR A 839 2.08 -24.20 -2.78
C THR A 839 2.11 -25.25 -1.68
N GLN A 840 3.32 -25.63 -1.24
CA GLN A 840 3.49 -26.61 -0.18
C GLN A 840 2.88 -26.11 1.13
N SER A 841 1.79 -26.74 1.53
CA SER A 841 1.07 -26.53 2.79
C SER A 841 1.67 -27.31 3.96
N TRP A 842 2.21 -28.51 3.70
CA TRP A 842 2.83 -29.42 4.68
C TRP A 842 3.89 -30.31 4.00
N PRO A 843 4.96 -30.77 4.69
CA PRO A 843 5.36 -30.43 6.05
C PRO A 843 5.82 -28.97 6.18
N GLU A 844 5.93 -28.52 7.43
CA GLU A 844 6.50 -27.21 7.77
C GLU A 844 8.03 -27.27 7.71
N ASP A 845 8.56 -27.29 6.50
CA ASP A 845 9.99 -27.25 6.24
C ASP A 845 10.37 -25.98 5.45
N ALA A 846 11.64 -25.89 5.06
CA ALA A 846 12.17 -24.74 4.31
C ALA A 846 11.52 -24.54 2.93
N ASN A 847 10.76 -25.52 2.42
CA ASN A 847 10.03 -25.43 1.16
C ASN A 847 8.56 -25.04 1.36
N LYS A 848 8.08 -24.81 2.59
CA LYS A 848 6.72 -24.30 2.84
C LYS A 848 6.47 -23.04 2.00
N ASP A 849 5.27 -22.93 1.45
CA ASP A 849 4.81 -21.83 0.59
C ASP A 849 5.50 -21.74 -0.78
N ASN A 850 6.42 -22.65 -1.11
CA ASN A 850 6.97 -22.74 -2.46
C ASN A 850 6.04 -23.52 -3.41
N PRO A 851 5.97 -23.13 -4.70
CA PRO A 851 5.25 -23.87 -5.72
C PRO A 851 5.79 -25.29 -5.94
N MET A 852 4.93 -26.17 -6.45
CA MET A 852 5.33 -27.49 -6.91
C MET A 852 6.30 -27.40 -8.10
N THR A 853 7.27 -28.32 -8.14
CA THR A 853 8.28 -28.44 -9.19
C THR A 853 8.02 -29.66 -10.08
N GLU A 854 8.71 -29.76 -11.23
CA GLU A 854 8.60 -30.94 -12.10
C GLU A 854 8.99 -32.25 -11.38
N ASP A 855 9.97 -32.20 -10.48
CA ASP A 855 10.44 -33.38 -9.73
C ASP A 855 9.36 -33.93 -8.78
N ASP A 856 8.50 -33.05 -8.25
CA ASP A 856 7.42 -33.44 -7.35
C ASP A 856 6.33 -34.26 -8.05
N LEU A 857 6.20 -34.14 -9.38
CA LEU A 857 5.21 -34.85 -10.19
C LEU A 857 5.56 -36.33 -10.42
N ALA A 858 6.77 -36.76 -10.08
CA ALA A 858 7.24 -38.12 -10.38
C ALA A 858 6.50 -39.23 -9.62
N SER A 859 5.92 -38.93 -8.45
CA SER A 859 5.25 -39.93 -7.61
C SER A 859 4.18 -39.32 -6.70
N ILE A 860 2.97 -39.20 -7.22
CA ILE A 860 1.80 -38.68 -6.51
C ILE A 860 1.14 -39.77 -5.67
N LYS A 861 1.07 -39.54 -4.36
CA LYS A 861 0.51 -40.47 -3.37
C LYS A 861 -1.01 -40.41 -3.33
N GLU A 862 -1.58 -39.22 -3.24
CA GLU A 862 -3.02 -39.03 -3.08
C GLU A 862 -3.49 -37.67 -3.59
N LEU A 863 -4.76 -37.62 -3.99
CA LEU A 863 -5.48 -36.39 -4.28
C LEU A 863 -6.56 -36.19 -3.22
N VAL A 864 -6.60 -35.01 -2.63
CA VAL A 864 -7.48 -34.68 -1.50
C VAL A 864 -8.39 -33.53 -1.90
N PHE A 865 -9.68 -33.66 -1.59
CA PHE A 865 -10.61 -32.55 -1.55
C PHE A 865 -11.04 -32.27 -0.12
N ALA A 866 -11.08 -31.01 0.25
CA ALA A 866 -11.46 -30.59 1.60
C ALA A 866 -12.45 -29.44 1.58
N SER A 867 -13.37 -29.41 2.53
CA SER A 867 -14.17 -28.23 2.78
C SER A 867 -13.32 -27.10 3.36
N GLN A 868 -13.65 -25.85 3.06
CA GLN A 868 -13.08 -24.68 3.69
C GLN A 868 -14.17 -23.64 3.94
N GLN A 869 -14.45 -23.37 5.22
CA GLN A 869 -15.40 -22.31 5.60
C GLN A 869 -14.76 -20.94 5.38
N TRP A 870 -15.18 -20.25 4.33
CA TRP A 870 -14.75 -18.88 4.03
C TRP A 870 -15.88 -17.86 4.25
N ASN A 871 -17.13 -18.33 4.27
CA ASN A 871 -18.29 -17.53 4.63
C ASN A 871 -18.84 -18.00 5.97
N SER A 872 -18.65 -17.19 7.02
CA SER A 872 -19.14 -17.49 8.38
C SER A 872 -20.66 -17.42 8.52
N GLU A 873 -21.36 -16.80 7.57
CA GLU A 873 -22.84 -16.79 7.53
C GLU A 873 -23.43 -18.07 6.93
N SER A 874 -22.61 -18.88 6.28
CA SER A 874 -22.99 -20.16 5.69
C SER A 874 -22.70 -21.31 6.66
N ASP A 875 -23.69 -22.20 6.80
CA ASP A 875 -23.66 -23.37 7.70
C ASP A 875 -22.98 -24.60 7.09
N GLY A 876 -22.60 -24.56 5.81
CA GLY A 876 -21.99 -25.67 5.10
C GLY A 876 -21.69 -25.39 3.64
N LEU A 877 -21.31 -26.43 2.90
CA LEU A 877 -21.18 -26.39 1.44
C LEU A 877 -21.86 -27.61 0.82
N ASP A 878 -22.29 -27.47 -0.43
CA ASP A 878 -22.99 -28.51 -1.19
C ASP A 878 -22.56 -28.45 -2.67
N SER A 879 -21.40 -29.03 -2.95
CA SER A 879 -20.74 -28.94 -4.25
C SER A 879 -20.62 -30.30 -4.93
N SER A 880 -20.43 -30.33 -6.24
CA SER A 880 -20.16 -31.57 -6.98
C SER A 880 -18.90 -31.41 -7.83
N ILE A 881 -18.07 -32.45 -7.90
CA ILE A 881 -16.82 -32.49 -8.67
C ILE A 881 -16.94 -33.56 -9.76
N ALA A 882 -16.52 -33.26 -10.98
CA ALA A 882 -16.55 -34.18 -12.12
C ALA A 882 -15.26 -34.11 -12.95
N ASP A 883 -15.02 -35.15 -13.76
CA ASP A 883 -14.02 -35.18 -14.82
C ASP A 883 -12.60 -34.78 -14.41
N ILE A 884 -12.08 -35.36 -13.32
CA ILE A 884 -10.73 -35.06 -12.82
C ILE A 884 -9.70 -35.73 -13.73
N LYS A 885 -8.83 -34.94 -14.33
CA LYS A 885 -7.78 -35.40 -15.23
C LYS A 885 -6.53 -34.53 -15.11
N VAL A 886 -5.38 -35.12 -15.41
CA VAL A 886 -4.15 -34.39 -15.67
C VAL A 886 -3.84 -34.45 -17.15
N GLU A 887 -3.45 -33.32 -17.71
CA GLU A 887 -3.18 -33.19 -19.13
C GLU A 887 -1.82 -32.55 -19.38
N PRO A 888 -1.13 -32.96 -20.45
CA PRO A 888 0.08 -32.30 -20.89
C PRO A 888 -0.29 -30.91 -21.39
N ALA A 889 0.66 -29.98 -21.34
CA ALA A 889 0.50 -28.69 -22.01
C ALA A 889 0.12 -28.95 -23.47
N GLU A 890 -1.06 -28.49 -23.89
CA GLU A 890 -1.38 -28.48 -25.31
C GLU A 890 -0.28 -27.67 -26.00
N ASN A 891 0.39 -28.29 -26.98
CA ASN A 891 1.11 -27.53 -27.99
C ASN A 891 0.04 -26.69 -28.72
N THR A 892 -0.24 -25.49 -28.22
CA THR A 892 -0.91 -24.45 -28.99
C THR A 892 0.05 -23.93 -30.06
N SER A 893 0.51 -24.83 -30.93
CA SER A 893 0.70 -24.51 -32.33
C SER A 893 -0.63 -24.85 -33.01
N ASN A 894 -1.59 -23.94 -32.97
CA ASN A 894 -2.66 -23.96 -33.93
C ASN A 894 -3.14 -22.54 -34.17
N GLU A 895 -2.75 -22.06 -35.35
CA GLU A 895 -3.53 -21.17 -36.20
C GLU A 895 -5.04 -21.35 -35.92
N GLN A 896 -5.61 -20.49 -35.08
CA GLN A 896 -7.05 -20.28 -35.07
C GLN A 896 -7.39 -19.49 -36.34
N THR A 897 -7.54 -20.24 -37.43
CA THR A 897 -8.32 -19.78 -38.58
C THR A 897 -9.77 -19.63 -38.09
N PRO A 898 -10.41 -18.47 -38.27
CA PRO A 898 -11.67 -18.15 -37.63
C PRO A 898 -12.80 -19.03 -38.20
N LYS A 899 -13.47 -19.77 -37.31
CA LYS A 899 -14.72 -20.46 -37.65
C LYS A 899 -15.87 -19.46 -37.63
N ASP A 900 -16.35 -19.25 -38.84
CA ASP A 900 -17.59 -18.63 -39.25
C ASP A 900 -18.79 -19.40 -38.65
N GLU A 901 -19.53 -18.81 -37.71
CA GLU A 901 -20.90 -19.23 -37.38
C GLU A 901 -21.82 -18.01 -37.32
N SER A 902 -22.47 -17.80 -38.47
CA SER A 902 -23.87 -17.41 -38.63
C SER A 902 -24.49 -16.40 -37.66
N LYS A 903 -24.63 -15.19 -38.21
CA LYS A 903 -25.78 -14.28 -38.13
C LYS A 903 -27.02 -14.89 -37.46
N THR A 904 -27.32 -14.43 -36.25
CA THR A 904 -28.69 -14.44 -35.74
C THR A 904 -29.19 -13.00 -35.78
N GLU A 905 -30.04 -12.70 -36.77
CA GLU A 905 -30.80 -11.45 -36.82
C GLU A 905 -31.75 -11.39 -35.63
N VAL A 906 -31.48 -10.52 -34.66
CA VAL A 906 -32.49 -10.11 -33.69
C VAL A 906 -32.93 -8.69 -34.04
N LYS A 907 -34.22 -8.59 -34.33
CA LYS A 907 -34.91 -7.38 -34.78
C LYS A 907 -34.82 -6.26 -33.74
N ALA A 908 -34.64 -5.05 -34.26
CA ALA A 908 -34.78 -3.80 -33.55
C ALA A 908 -36.19 -3.65 -32.97
N ASP A 909 -36.29 -3.78 -31.66
CA ASP A 909 -37.41 -3.24 -30.88
C ASP A 909 -36.94 -2.03 -30.07
N LYS A 910 -37.90 -1.15 -29.87
CA LYS A 910 -37.77 0.29 -29.64
C LYS A 910 -37.07 0.63 -28.33
N GLU A 911 -36.38 1.76 -28.36
CA GLU A 911 -35.87 2.57 -27.25
C GLU A 911 -36.74 2.42 -25.97
N GLN A 912 -36.35 1.49 -25.11
CA GLN A 912 -36.68 1.53 -23.70
C GLN A 912 -35.51 2.24 -23.02
N GLU A 913 -35.83 3.28 -22.26
CA GLU A 913 -34.90 3.97 -21.37
C GLU A 913 -34.08 2.92 -20.62
N GLN A 914 -32.78 2.93 -20.88
CA GLN A 914 -31.82 2.06 -20.24
C GLN A 914 -31.81 2.41 -18.76
N SER A 915 -32.54 1.64 -17.95
CA SER A 915 -32.36 1.68 -16.49
C SER A 915 -30.94 1.22 -16.23
N GLU A 916 -30.10 2.10 -15.71
CA GLU A 916 -28.75 1.76 -15.25
C GLU A 916 -28.87 0.61 -14.24
N ASP A 917 -28.26 -0.53 -14.56
CA ASP A 917 -28.15 -1.67 -13.64
C ASP A 917 -27.07 -1.33 -12.60
N THR A 918 -27.50 -0.83 -11.45
CA THR A 918 -26.61 -0.50 -10.33
C THR A 918 -26.36 -1.68 -9.39
N SER A 919 -26.81 -2.90 -9.74
CA SER A 919 -26.70 -4.06 -8.84
C SER A 919 -25.24 -4.43 -8.52
N ALA A 920 -24.33 -4.27 -9.48
CA ALA A 920 -22.90 -4.47 -9.28
C ALA A 920 -22.32 -3.41 -8.32
N ASP A 921 -22.70 -2.14 -8.49
CA ASP A 921 -22.23 -1.03 -7.67
C ASP A 921 -22.77 -1.11 -6.22
N VAL A 922 -24.02 -1.53 -6.05
CA VAL A 922 -24.64 -1.83 -4.74
C VAL A 922 -23.92 -2.98 -4.04
N THR A 923 -23.61 -4.06 -4.77
CA THR A 923 -22.86 -5.22 -4.23
C THR A 923 -21.43 -4.84 -3.87
N ALA A 924 -20.81 -3.93 -4.61
CA ALA A 924 -19.50 -3.37 -4.34
C ALA A 924 -19.50 -2.32 -3.20
N GLN A 925 -20.66 -1.95 -2.67
CA GLN A 925 -20.82 -0.81 -1.77
C GLN A 925 -20.20 0.48 -2.34
N ASP A 926 -20.29 0.71 -3.66
CA ASP A 926 -19.74 1.92 -4.28
C ASP A 926 -20.42 3.15 -3.64
N PRO A 927 -19.66 4.07 -3.01
CA PRO A 927 -20.21 5.26 -2.35
C PRO A 927 -20.97 6.21 -3.28
N ALA A 928 -20.72 6.17 -4.58
CA ALA A 928 -21.41 6.94 -5.61
C ALA A 928 -22.72 6.27 -6.07
N THR A 929 -23.01 5.08 -5.55
CA THR A 929 -24.31 4.40 -5.65
C THR A 929 -24.83 4.12 -4.25
N CYS A 930 -26.09 3.72 -4.10
CA CYS A 930 -26.71 3.60 -2.77
C CYS A 930 -26.92 2.12 -2.42
N PRO A 931 -26.09 1.52 -1.55
CA PRO A 931 -26.38 0.22 -0.96
C PRO A 931 -27.23 0.32 0.32
N ILE A 932 -27.37 1.52 0.89
CA ILE A 932 -28.01 1.73 2.18
C ILE A 932 -29.47 2.07 1.93
N SER A 933 -30.39 1.15 2.23
CA SER A 933 -31.81 1.48 2.29
C SER A 933 -32.01 2.62 3.29
N ASP A 934 -32.78 3.65 2.92
CA ASP A 934 -33.05 4.86 3.71
C ASP A 934 -33.54 4.63 5.17
N GLU A 935 -33.77 3.39 5.61
CA GLU A 935 -34.28 3.07 6.94
C GLU A 935 -33.30 3.32 8.10
N ASP A 936 -31.98 3.38 7.88
CA ASP A 936 -31.02 3.69 8.96
C ASP A 936 -30.77 5.20 9.15
N SER A 937 -31.38 6.07 8.34
CA SER A 937 -31.30 7.53 8.50
C SER A 937 -32.31 8.12 9.50
N LYS A 938 -33.05 7.28 10.24
CA LYS A 938 -33.86 7.77 11.37
C LYS A 938 -32.96 7.98 12.59
N GLY A 939 -32.41 9.19 12.63
CA GLY A 939 -31.76 9.76 13.80
C GLY A 939 -32.46 9.34 15.09
N SER A 940 -31.68 8.71 15.96
CA SER A 940 -32.03 8.29 17.31
C SER A 940 -32.77 9.41 18.04
N THR A 941 -34.10 9.32 18.02
CA THR A 941 -34.98 10.08 18.90
C THR A 941 -36.01 9.12 19.47
N GLY A 942 -35.83 8.80 20.75
CA GLY A 942 -36.92 8.35 21.61
C GLY A 942 -36.99 6.86 21.86
N ASN A 943 -36.52 6.48 23.07
CA ASN A 943 -37.09 5.48 23.96
C ASN A 943 -38.32 4.74 23.41
N THR A 944 -38.11 3.60 22.76
CA THR A 944 -39.17 2.60 22.64
C THR A 944 -38.83 1.47 23.59
N THR A 945 -39.55 1.48 24.70
CA THR A 945 -39.51 0.51 25.79
C THR A 945 -39.85 -0.89 25.26
N VAL A 946 -38.85 -1.67 24.85
CA VAL A 946 -39.05 -3.10 24.56
C VAL A 946 -39.16 -3.81 25.90
N THR A 947 -40.40 -4.15 26.25
CA THR A 947 -40.76 -4.89 27.45
C THR A 947 -40.47 -6.38 27.20
N VAL A 948 -39.27 -6.84 27.51
CA VAL A 948 -38.96 -8.27 27.51
C VAL A 948 -39.47 -8.87 28.83
N LYS A 949 -40.51 -9.71 28.73
CA LYS A 949 -41.03 -10.50 29.85
C LYS A 949 -40.01 -11.59 30.24
N PRO A 950 -39.84 -11.86 31.55
CA PRO A 950 -38.85 -12.81 32.06
C PRO A 950 -39.35 -14.26 31.99
N THR A 951 -38.45 -15.20 31.72
CA THR A 951 -38.65 -16.67 31.87
C THR A 951 -37.28 -17.25 32.22
N PRO A 952 -37.18 -18.27 33.11
CA PRO A 952 -36.38 -18.13 34.32
C PRO A 952 -35.07 -18.93 34.31
N ASP A 953 -34.22 -18.51 35.24
CA ASP A 953 -32.99 -19.13 35.72
C ASP A 953 -33.00 -20.67 35.69
N THR A 954 -32.09 -21.23 34.90
CA THR A 954 -31.56 -22.57 35.16
C THR A 954 -30.17 -22.40 35.72
N LYS A 955 -30.02 -22.75 37.01
CA LYS A 955 -28.79 -22.71 37.77
C LYS A 955 -27.90 -23.94 37.47
N GLU A 956 -26.61 -23.66 37.52
CA GLU A 956 -25.48 -24.53 37.91
C GLU A 956 -24.94 -25.58 36.91
N PRO A 957 -23.66 -26.00 37.04
CA PRO A 957 -22.61 -25.50 37.95
C PRO A 957 -21.27 -25.15 37.27
N ALA A 958 -20.44 -24.42 38.02
CA ALA A 958 -19.03 -24.26 37.79
C ALA A 958 -18.31 -25.61 37.92
N ASP A 959 -17.43 -25.93 36.97
CA ASP A 959 -16.37 -26.88 37.21
C ASP A 959 -15.03 -26.38 36.65
N ASN A 960 -14.00 -26.73 37.40
CA ASN A 960 -12.66 -26.17 37.38
C ASN A 960 -11.77 -26.75 36.27
N THR A 961 -10.85 -25.89 35.81
CA THR A 961 -9.46 -26.22 35.41
C THR A 961 -9.25 -27.39 34.43
N GLY A 962 -9.22 -27.06 33.14
CA GLY A 962 -8.45 -27.79 32.13
C GLY A 962 -7.35 -26.88 31.57
N LYS A 963 -6.11 -27.10 32.00
CA LYS A 963 -4.93 -26.56 31.33
C LYS A 963 -4.73 -27.36 30.05
N ASP A 964 -4.95 -26.76 28.89
CA ASP A 964 -4.32 -27.22 27.66
C ASP A 964 -3.76 -26.01 26.92
N GLY A 965 -2.47 -26.13 26.60
CA GLY A 965 -1.65 -25.06 26.08
C GLY A 965 -2.13 -24.60 24.71
N LEU A 966 -2.32 -23.29 24.59
CA LEU A 966 -2.41 -22.60 23.31
C LEU A 966 -1.14 -22.91 22.51
N SER A 967 -1.31 -23.63 21.39
CA SER A 967 -0.27 -23.84 20.40
C SER A 967 0.14 -22.48 19.83
N ARG A 968 1.45 -22.20 19.94
CA ARG A 968 2.10 -21.05 19.31
C ARG A 968 2.11 -21.26 17.78
N THR A 969 1.06 -20.81 17.11
CA THR A 969 1.00 -20.65 15.66
C THR A 969 0.84 -19.17 15.39
N GLY A 970 1.95 -18.49 15.10
CA GLY A 970 1.96 -17.04 14.94
C GLY A 970 3.37 -16.44 14.98
N SER A 971 4.32 -17.04 14.27
CA SER A 971 5.54 -16.35 13.86
C SER A 971 5.79 -16.77 12.43
N ASN A 972 5.85 -15.80 11.51
CA ASN A 972 6.76 -15.76 10.33
C ASN A 972 6.31 -14.82 9.20
N ILE A 973 5.41 -13.85 9.45
CA ILE A 973 5.21 -12.71 8.52
C ILE A 973 6.25 -11.58 8.76
N ILE A 974 7.05 -11.66 9.83
CA ILE A 974 8.07 -10.64 10.18
C ILE A 974 9.22 -10.55 9.15
N SER A 975 9.39 -11.57 8.29
CA SER A 975 10.48 -11.66 7.30
C SER A 975 10.48 -10.55 6.22
N ALA A 976 9.33 -9.93 5.93
CA ALA A 976 9.23 -8.91 4.88
C ALA A 976 9.64 -7.49 5.35
N ILE A 977 9.54 -7.21 6.65
CA ILE A 977 9.88 -5.90 7.24
C ILE A 977 11.39 -5.63 7.17
N ALA A 978 12.22 -6.68 7.28
CA ALA A 978 13.68 -6.57 7.27
C ALA A 978 14.28 -6.24 5.90
N ALA A 979 13.60 -6.55 4.80
CA ALA A 979 14.17 -6.31 3.47
C ALA A 979 14.14 -4.82 3.11
N VAL A 980 13.01 -4.12 3.31
CA VAL A 980 12.79 -2.83 2.62
C VAL A 980 13.40 -1.61 3.32
N ALA A 981 13.44 -1.57 4.66
CA ALA A 981 14.16 -0.51 5.38
C ALA A 981 15.70 -0.67 5.28
N VAL A 982 16.19 -1.89 5.05
CA VAL A 982 17.62 -2.19 4.84
C VAL A 982 18.03 -2.03 3.36
N LEU A 983 17.07 -2.14 2.42
CA LEU A 983 17.28 -2.05 0.96
C LEU A 983 17.73 -0.66 0.47
N LEU A 984 17.56 0.43 1.23
CA LEU A 984 17.83 1.79 0.72
C LEU A 984 18.99 2.54 1.39
N LEU A 985 19.51 2.14 2.57
CA LEU A 985 20.39 3.04 3.34
C LEU A 985 21.69 2.42 3.94
N GLY A 986 21.97 1.13 3.80
CA GLY A 986 23.15 0.47 4.40
C GLY A 986 24.48 0.65 3.64
N GLY A 987 24.65 1.74 2.89
CA GLY A 987 25.54 1.79 1.74
C GLY A 987 26.91 2.46 1.88
N CYS A 988 27.63 2.49 3.02
CA CYS A 988 29.07 2.86 2.98
C CYS A 988 30.00 2.63 4.21
N ALA A 989 29.65 1.86 5.25
CA ALA A 989 30.57 1.70 6.39
C ALA A 989 31.82 0.81 6.13
N VAL A 990 31.84 -0.02 5.07
CA VAL A 990 32.99 -0.93 4.81
C VAL A 990 34.18 -0.23 4.13
N LEU A 991 34.02 0.97 3.57
CA LEU A 991 35.14 1.71 2.97
C LEU A 991 36.03 2.44 3.98
N ILE A 992 35.57 2.64 5.23
CA ILE A 992 36.41 3.21 6.30
C ILE A 992 37.10 2.11 7.12
N ALA A 993 36.54 0.90 7.22
CA ALA A 993 37.19 -0.22 7.92
C ALA A 993 38.45 -0.76 7.20
N ARG A 994 38.61 -0.52 5.89
CA ARG A 994 39.87 -0.84 5.18
C ARG A 994 40.96 0.22 5.30
N LYS A 995 40.69 1.41 5.86
CA LYS A 995 41.68 2.49 6.01
C LYS A 995 42.51 2.47 7.31
N ARG A 996 42.40 1.42 8.15
CA ARG A 996 43.25 1.28 9.35
C ARG A 996 44.14 0.03 9.44
N LYS A 997 44.26 -0.75 8.37
CA LYS A 997 45.31 -1.80 8.27
C LYS A 997 46.16 -1.60 7.02
N GLY A 998 47.04 -0.61 7.07
CA GLY A 998 47.99 -0.32 6.01
C GLY A 998 48.86 0.88 6.39
N GLY A 999 49.71 0.70 7.41
CA GLY A 999 50.71 1.67 7.82
C GLY A 999 52.01 0.93 8.12
N ASP A 1000 52.89 0.93 7.13
CA ASP A 1000 54.35 0.80 7.11
C ASP A 1000 55.01 -0.48 7.66
N ILE A 1001 55.43 -1.33 6.71
CA ILE A 1001 56.65 -2.13 6.78
C ILE A 1001 57.70 -1.42 5.92
N GLU A 1002 58.59 -0.66 6.56
CA GLU A 1002 60.02 -0.60 6.26
C GLU A 1002 60.81 -0.53 7.57
#